data_AF-A0A2E3GPD8-F1
#
_entry.id   AF-A0A2E3GPD8-F1
#
_cell.length_a   1.000
_cell.length_b   1.000
_cell.length_c   1.000
_cell.angle_alpha   90.00
_cell.angle_beta   90.00
_cell.angle_gamma   90.00
#
_symmetry.space_group_name_H-M   'P 1'
#
loop_
_entity.id
_entity.type
_entity.pdbx_description
1 polymer ?
#
loop_
_entity_poly.entity_id
_entity_poly.type
_entity_poly.pdbx_seq_one_letter_code
_entity_poly.pdbx_strand_id
1 'polypeptide(L)'
;MKNFLTIFSLSICASAVMAQGIPVSQNTSNRNALLEEFTGVNCQFCPQGHSIADELVNANPGRVVAVNIHAGSFASDPTDFRTQDGENFDDSFNQHGYPAGVVNRAQGNNTLGRGEWSGQITPILSQTSYVNLGMQADWDVNNNEVTITLQAYFTGNSGANSERLHLYLLQDDVEGKQVAGSTYYPEMVLPNGLYNHKKMLRHMFFGLNGITLPSNTTGSLYDTTFTVSIQDFYPSLSGSTNVMTEISKMSFVLFTTHQNNRNVETAIKVAPNYTGLTALDASAEGASVQSPSCGWQVDPTFAFENIGQNTVSSIELLYNINNGTEVTYTWNGQVGQFASAEISLPTYYYLPQANNTITVEIIAVNGSTDDVASNNIVTNNFNVDATGYNTTSIGLDLQLDNWGSEITWGVYDASGVFVPARDNITGTTYSSPIVYADGMTSANNQFFYTITLNDFDCYSIVFEDSYGDGLDGNGGGPVGSFSFTDPTTSAPLLIGSGGSIGSGSSAAFFTINATGGSNATTDLTETTDSDNDGVTDLDELNLGSNPNDPNSQPTTSISDLANLGVSIYPNPSTGIVYLESVSRVNYRVIDALGKIITSGSVKGNKSLNLSSAASGLYTLSVVDASGNVSSGIIQIMK
;
A
#
# COMPACT_ATOMS: atom_id res chain seq x y z
N MET A 1 3.16 -85.44 5.68
CA MET A 1 3.87 -84.15 5.48
C MET A 1 2.80 -83.13 5.13
N LYS A 2 2.49 -82.23 6.07
CA LYS A 2 1.33 -81.33 6.04
C LYS A 2 1.79 -79.97 5.50
N ASN A 3 1.18 -79.52 4.41
CA ASN A 3 1.29 -78.15 3.92
C ASN A 3 0.29 -77.28 4.68
N PHE A 4 0.78 -76.28 5.41
CA PHE A 4 -0.06 -75.20 5.96
C PHE A 4 0.19 -73.94 5.13
N LEU A 5 -0.88 -73.50 4.47
CA LEU A 5 -1.01 -72.21 3.80
C LEU A 5 -1.41 -71.20 4.88
N THR A 6 -0.54 -70.21 5.17
CA THR A 6 -0.83 -69.16 6.14
C THR A 6 -1.35 -67.93 5.40
N ILE A 7 -2.63 -67.63 5.56
CA ILE A 7 -3.28 -66.39 5.09
C ILE A 7 -3.03 -65.33 6.15
N PHE A 8 -2.31 -64.27 5.80
CA PHE A 8 -2.14 -63.08 6.64
C PHE A 8 -3.28 -62.11 6.31
N SER A 9 -4.21 -61.93 7.25
CA SER A 9 -5.26 -60.91 7.19
C SER A 9 -4.66 -59.55 7.57
N LEU A 10 -4.48 -58.66 6.59
CA LEU A 10 -4.08 -57.28 6.81
C LEU A 10 -5.33 -56.45 7.17
N SER A 11 -5.54 -56.21 8.46
CA SER A 11 -6.54 -55.26 8.94
C SER A 11 -6.06 -53.84 8.67
N ILE A 12 -6.57 -53.22 7.61
CA ILE A 12 -6.43 -51.78 7.35
C ILE A 12 -7.34 -51.05 8.34
N CYS A 13 -6.76 -50.55 9.43
CA CYS A 13 -7.39 -49.49 10.21
C CYS A 13 -7.35 -48.21 9.38
N ALA A 14 -8.44 -47.91 8.67
CA ALA A 14 -8.69 -46.59 8.13
C ALA A 14 -8.89 -45.64 9.33
N SER A 15 -7.84 -44.94 9.72
CA SER A 15 -7.95 -43.75 10.54
C SER A 15 -8.67 -42.69 9.71
N ALA A 16 -9.98 -42.58 9.89
CA ALA A 16 -10.74 -41.39 9.49
C ALA A 16 -10.12 -40.21 10.24
N VAL A 17 -9.37 -39.38 9.51
CA VAL A 17 -9.04 -38.04 9.97
C VAL A 17 -10.38 -37.31 10.04
N MET A 18 -10.96 -37.23 11.24
CA MET A 18 -12.07 -36.33 11.50
C MET A 18 -11.48 -34.93 11.39
N ALA A 19 -11.66 -34.27 10.25
CA ALA A 19 -11.50 -32.83 10.18
C ALA A 19 -12.45 -32.24 11.23
N GLN A 20 -11.91 -31.64 12.28
CA GLN A 20 -12.70 -30.91 13.26
C GLN A 20 -13.16 -29.60 12.60
N GLY A 21 -14.27 -29.67 11.86
CA GLY A 21 -15.02 -28.49 11.44
C GLY A 21 -15.59 -27.74 12.64
N ILE A 22 -15.83 -26.44 12.44
CA ILE A 22 -16.37 -25.50 13.43
C ILE A 22 -17.68 -26.04 14.02
N PRO A 23 -17.82 -26.21 15.35
CA PRO A 23 -19.14 -26.39 15.95
C PRO A 23 -19.87 -25.04 15.90
N VAL A 24 -20.94 -24.94 15.11
CA VAL A 24 -21.89 -23.81 15.19
C VAL A 24 -22.28 -23.59 16.66
N SER A 25 -22.32 -22.33 17.09
CA SER A 25 -22.68 -22.00 18.46
C SER A 25 -24.04 -22.61 18.80
N GLN A 26 -24.14 -23.28 19.94
CA GLN A 26 -25.41 -23.80 20.46
C GLN A 26 -26.06 -22.85 21.49
N ASN A 27 -25.38 -21.77 21.85
CA ASN A 27 -25.90 -20.75 22.76
C ASN A 27 -26.82 -19.81 22.00
N THR A 28 -27.92 -19.40 22.61
CA THR A 28 -28.81 -18.39 22.06
C THR A 28 -28.05 -17.09 21.73
N SER A 29 -28.25 -16.55 20.54
CA SER A 29 -27.73 -15.25 20.12
C SER A 29 -28.82 -14.39 19.50
N ASN A 30 -28.53 -13.10 19.35
CA ASN A 30 -29.39 -12.23 18.56
C ASN A 30 -29.17 -12.43 17.06
N ARG A 31 -30.13 -11.97 16.27
CA ARG A 31 -30.07 -11.98 14.80
C ARG A 31 -28.93 -11.10 14.29
N ASN A 32 -28.36 -11.52 13.18
CA ASN A 32 -27.60 -10.64 12.31
C ASN A 32 -28.52 -10.04 11.25
N ALA A 33 -28.22 -8.82 10.82
CA ALA A 33 -28.98 -8.16 9.78
C ALA A 33 -28.36 -8.44 8.39
N LEU A 34 -29.22 -8.67 7.40
CA LEU A 34 -28.87 -8.76 5.99
C LEU A 34 -29.54 -7.61 5.25
N LEU A 35 -28.75 -6.78 4.57
CA LEU A 35 -29.19 -5.78 3.62
C LEU A 35 -28.93 -6.30 2.21
N GLU A 36 -29.99 -6.60 1.46
CA GLU A 36 -29.91 -6.89 0.03
C GLU A 36 -30.25 -5.59 -0.72
N GLU A 37 -29.23 -4.93 -1.27
CA GLU A 37 -29.31 -3.63 -1.96
C GLU A 37 -29.43 -3.83 -3.48
N PHE A 38 -30.51 -3.35 -4.07
CA PHE A 38 -30.69 -3.22 -5.51
C PHE A 38 -29.99 -1.96 -6.01
N THR A 39 -29.04 -2.13 -6.92
CA THR A 39 -28.16 -1.06 -7.42
C THR A 39 -27.97 -1.13 -8.94
N GLY A 40 -27.32 -0.13 -9.51
CA GLY A 40 -26.97 -0.09 -10.93
C GLY A 40 -25.97 1.01 -11.27
N VAL A 41 -25.12 0.75 -12.27
CA VAL A 41 -24.04 1.65 -12.68
C VAL A 41 -24.53 3.02 -13.16
N ASN A 42 -25.77 3.12 -13.65
CA ASN A 42 -26.36 4.36 -14.16
C ASN A 42 -27.23 5.10 -13.13
N CYS A 43 -27.37 4.55 -11.92
CA CYS A 43 -28.16 5.12 -10.86
C CYS A 43 -27.36 6.20 -10.10
N GLN A 44 -27.83 7.45 -10.18
CA GLN A 44 -27.14 8.61 -9.61
C GLN A 44 -26.95 8.54 -8.09
N PHE A 45 -27.91 7.97 -7.36
CA PHE A 45 -27.87 7.93 -5.89
C PHE A 45 -27.34 6.60 -5.33
N CYS A 46 -27.04 5.63 -6.20
CA CYS A 46 -26.54 4.32 -5.78
C CYS A 46 -25.17 4.39 -5.08
N PRO A 47 -24.22 5.28 -5.45
CA PRO A 47 -23.00 5.44 -4.67
C PRO A 47 -23.28 5.90 -3.23
N GLN A 48 -24.31 6.74 -3.01
CA GLN A 48 -24.73 7.11 -1.66
C GLN A 48 -25.33 5.92 -0.90
N GLY A 49 -26.05 5.03 -1.61
CA GLY A 49 -26.52 3.76 -1.07
C GLY A 49 -25.35 2.88 -0.61
N HIS A 50 -24.36 2.68 -1.48
CA HIS A 50 -23.15 1.92 -1.16
C HIS A 50 -22.44 2.48 0.09
N SER A 51 -22.25 3.80 0.16
CA SER A 51 -21.63 4.47 1.30
C SER A 51 -22.38 4.22 2.61
N ILE A 52 -23.71 4.36 2.61
CA ILE A 52 -24.54 4.09 3.79
C ILE A 52 -24.47 2.60 4.17
N ALA A 53 -24.49 1.68 3.20
CA ALA A 53 -24.35 0.26 3.46
C ALA A 53 -22.99 -0.07 4.11
N ASP A 54 -21.91 0.54 3.65
CA ASP A 54 -20.57 0.40 4.23
C ASP A 54 -20.50 0.97 5.65
N GLU A 55 -21.10 2.14 5.91
CA GLU A 55 -21.22 2.70 7.26
C GLU A 55 -21.94 1.74 8.22
N LEU A 56 -23.04 1.14 7.76
CA LEU A 56 -23.83 0.20 8.57
C LEU A 56 -23.08 -1.09 8.90
N VAL A 57 -22.32 -1.62 7.94
CA VAL A 57 -21.45 -2.79 8.14
C VAL A 57 -20.31 -2.45 9.09
N ASN A 58 -19.63 -1.33 8.89
CA ASN A 58 -18.50 -0.89 9.71
C ASN A 58 -18.90 -0.56 11.15
N ALA A 59 -20.09 0.02 11.36
CA ALA A 59 -20.63 0.28 12.69
C ALA A 59 -21.06 -0.99 13.44
N ASN A 60 -21.22 -2.11 12.74
CA ASN A 60 -21.69 -3.38 13.31
C ASN A 60 -20.86 -4.58 12.82
N PRO A 61 -19.54 -4.64 13.10
CA PRO A 61 -18.66 -5.68 12.57
C PRO A 61 -19.17 -7.09 12.91
N GLY A 62 -19.30 -7.93 11.88
CA GLY A 62 -19.78 -9.31 12.01
C GLY A 62 -21.28 -9.48 12.32
N ARG A 63 -22.03 -8.37 12.44
CA ARG A 63 -23.48 -8.38 12.78
C ARG A 63 -24.37 -7.89 11.65
N VAL A 64 -23.84 -7.11 10.71
CA VAL A 64 -24.54 -6.65 9.50
C VAL A 64 -23.80 -7.16 8.27
N VAL A 65 -24.54 -7.76 7.33
CA VAL A 65 -24.07 -8.20 6.02
C VAL A 65 -24.81 -7.40 4.97
N ALA A 66 -24.08 -6.84 4.00
CA ALA A 66 -24.68 -6.18 2.84
C ALA A 66 -24.32 -6.94 1.55
N VAL A 67 -25.24 -6.94 0.59
CA VAL A 67 -25.12 -7.56 -0.72
C VAL A 67 -25.58 -6.55 -1.77
N ASN A 68 -24.72 -6.25 -2.74
CA ASN A 68 -25.02 -5.33 -3.83
C ASN A 68 -25.46 -6.13 -5.05
N ILE A 69 -26.69 -5.88 -5.49
CA ILE A 69 -27.38 -6.63 -6.54
C ILE A 69 -27.55 -5.68 -7.72
N HIS A 70 -26.62 -5.78 -8.67
CA HIS A 70 -26.72 -5.06 -9.95
C HIS A 70 -27.82 -5.71 -10.78
N ALA A 71 -28.97 -5.05 -10.85
CA ALA A 71 -30.14 -5.56 -11.55
C ALA A 71 -31.01 -4.43 -12.12
N GLY A 72 -31.89 -4.79 -13.03
CA GLY A 72 -32.90 -3.93 -13.62
C GLY A 72 -32.33 -2.83 -14.52
N SER A 73 -33.18 -1.84 -14.81
CA SER A 73 -32.93 -0.87 -15.89
C SER A 73 -31.69 0.01 -15.67
N PHE A 74 -31.35 0.32 -14.42
CA PHE A 74 -30.21 1.18 -14.07
C PHE A 74 -28.86 0.45 -14.05
N ALA A 75 -28.86 -0.89 -14.12
CA ALA A 75 -27.64 -1.69 -14.17
C ALA A 75 -27.20 -2.07 -15.59
N SER A 76 -27.92 -1.61 -16.62
CA SER A 76 -27.61 -1.88 -18.03
C SER A 76 -26.45 -1.00 -18.59
N ASP A 77 -25.99 -1.35 -19.80
CA ASP A 77 -24.86 -0.82 -20.61
C ASP A 77 -24.53 0.70 -20.44
N PRO A 78 -23.26 1.17 -20.53
CA PRO A 78 -22.07 0.57 -21.15
C PRO A 78 -21.19 -0.35 -20.27
N THR A 79 -21.48 -0.48 -18.98
CA THR A 79 -20.81 -1.44 -18.07
C THR A 79 -21.89 -2.26 -17.39
N ASP A 80 -22.18 -3.43 -17.95
CA ASP A 80 -23.25 -4.29 -17.44
C ASP A 80 -22.67 -5.26 -16.39
N PHE A 81 -23.18 -5.22 -15.16
CA PHE A 81 -22.83 -6.16 -14.09
C PHE A 81 -23.97 -7.10 -13.71
N ARG A 82 -25.07 -7.10 -14.48
CA ARG A 82 -26.25 -7.88 -14.17
C ARG A 82 -25.96 -9.36 -14.31
N THR A 83 -26.49 -10.13 -13.37
CA THR A 83 -26.52 -11.60 -13.42
C THR A 83 -27.97 -12.05 -13.58
N GLN A 84 -28.18 -13.24 -14.15
CA GLN A 84 -29.54 -13.81 -14.24
C GLN A 84 -30.17 -13.98 -12.85
N ASP A 85 -29.36 -14.36 -11.85
CA ASP A 85 -29.80 -14.48 -10.46
C ASP A 85 -30.24 -13.11 -9.90
N GLY A 86 -29.49 -12.04 -10.18
CA GLY A 86 -29.83 -10.68 -9.77
C GLY A 86 -31.14 -10.18 -10.39
N GLU A 87 -31.34 -10.36 -11.70
CA GLU A 87 -32.59 -9.99 -12.38
C GLU A 87 -33.79 -10.74 -11.82
N ASN A 88 -33.67 -12.06 -11.64
CA ASN A 88 -34.76 -12.86 -11.09
C ASN A 88 -35.11 -12.42 -9.65
N PHE A 89 -34.11 -11.97 -8.90
CA PHE A 89 -34.30 -11.47 -7.54
C PHE A 89 -35.01 -10.11 -7.55
N ASP A 90 -34.58 -9.16 -8.37
CA ASP A 90 -35.21 -7.84 -8.56
C ASP A 90 -36.69 -7.98 -8.95
N ASP A 91 -37.00 -8.84 -9.91
CA ASP A 91 -38.37 -9.17 -10.33
C ASP A 91 -39.24 -9.67 -9.16
N SER A 92 -38.66 -10.43 -8.22
CA SER A 92 -39.40 -11.02 -7.10
C SER A 92 -39.89 -10.00 -6.05
N PHE A 93 -39.27 -8.82 -6.03
CA PHE A 93 -39.66 -7.67 -5.20
C PHE A 93 -40.44 -6.62 -5.97
N ASN A 94 -40.64 -6.80 -7.30
CA ASN A 94 -41.31 -5.85 -8.18
C ASN A 94 -40.70 -4.45 -8.02
N GLN A 95 -39.37 -4.37 -8.06
CA GLN A 95 -38.66 -3.15 -7.78
C GLN A 95 -38.53 -2.24 -9.00
N HIS A 96 -38.76 -0.94 -8.83
CA HIS A 96 -38.72 0.04 -9.94
C HIS A 96 -37.87 1.28 -9.64
N GLY A 97 -37.26 1.37 -8.45
CA GLY A 97 -36.43 2.49 -8.01
C GLY A 97 -35.05 2.07 -7.53
N TYR A 98 -34.03 2.90 -7.75
CA TYR A 98 -32.66 2.58 -7.35
C TYR A 98 -31.99 3.83 -6.72
N PRO A 99 -31.17 3.70 -5.67
CA PRO A 99 -30.97 2.46 -4.90
C PRO A 99 -32.20 2.16 -4.05
N ALA A 100 -32.39 0.89 -3.77
CA ALA A 100 -33.34 0.43 -2.77
C ALA A 100 -32.82 -0.84 -2.11
N GLY A 101 -33.37 -1.19 -0.96
CA GLY A 101 -32.91 -2.39 -0.26
C GLY A 101 -33.98 -3.03 0.57
N VAL A 102 -33.75 -4.30 0.90
CA VAL A 102 -34.57 -5.04 1.86
C VAL A 102 -33.71 -5.48 3.04
N VAL A 103 -34.11 -5.08 4.23
CA VAL A 103 -33.43 -5.44 5.48
C VAL A 103 -34.14 -6.63 6.12
N ASN A 104 -33.45 -7.77 6.19
CA ASN A 104 -33.97 -9.10 6.54
C ASN A 104 -35.30 -9.47 5.86
N ARG A 105 -35.62 -8.83 4.73
CA ARG A 105 -36.93 -8.94 4.06
C ARG A 105 -38.11 -8.73 5.04
N ALA A 106 -37.90 -7.97 6.12
CA ALA A 106 -38.83 -7.86 7.24
C ALA A 106 -40.16 -7.17 6.86
N GLN A 107 -40.12 -6.36 5.80
CA GLN A 107 -41.27 -5.66 5.22
C GLN A 107 -41.91 -6.44 4.07
N GLY A 108 -41.69 -7.76 4.00
CA GLY A 108 -42.15 -8.60 2.91
C GLY A 108 -41.53 -8.16 1.58
N ASN A 109 -42.38 -7.85 0.59
CA ASN A 109 -41.94 -7.40 -0.73
C ASN A 109 -41.68 -5.88 -0.83
N ASN A 110 -41.90 -5.13 0.25
CA ASN A 110 -41.66 -3.70 0.21
C ASN A 110 -40.16 -3.39 0.32
N THR A 111 -39.61 -2.74 -0.69
CA THR A 111 -38.25 -2.21 -0.68
C THR A 111 -38.19 -0.86 0.03
N LEU A 112 -37.06 -0.55 0.65
CA LEU A 112 -36.83 0.65 1.44
C LEU A 112 -35.80 1.55 0.76
N GLY A 113 -35.97 2.87 0.89
CA GLY A 113 -34.97 3.83 0.47
C GLY A 113 -33.75 3.84 1.40
N ARG A 114 -32.61 4.29 0.89
CA ARG A 114 -31.32 4.34 1.63
C ARG A 114 -31.38 5.00 3.01
N GLY A 115 -32.24 6.02 3.19
CA GLY A 115 -32.40 6.70 4.47
C GLY A 115 -33.16 5.89 5.54
N GLU A 116 -33.76 4.76 5.17
CA GLU A 116 -34.60 3.94 6.06
C GLU A 116 -33.88 2.69 6.58
N TRP A 117 -32.78 2.29 5.96
CA TRP A 117 -32.10 1.02 6.27
C TRP A 117 -31.60 0.95 7.71
N SER A 118 -30.95 2.01 8.20
CA SER A 118 -30.45 2.09 9.58
C SER A 118 -31.57 1.89 10.62
N GLY A 119 -32.74 2.50 10.38
CA GLY A 119 -33.91 2.39 11.23
C GLY A 119 -34.51 0.98 11.29
N GLN A 120 -34.29 0.15 10.26
CA GLN A 120 -34.69 -1.27 10.27
C GLN A 120 -33.63 -2.20 10.84
N ILE A 121 -32.34 -1.93 10.61
CA ILE A 121 -31.25 -2.79 11.11
C ILE A 121 -31.22 -2.80 12.63
N THR A 122 -31.32 -1.62 13.27
CA THR A 122 -31.24 -1.48 14.72
C THR A 122 -32.19 -2.42 15.49
N PRO A 123 -33.51 -2.45 15.21
CA PRO A 123 -34.41 -3.38 15.90
C PRO A 123 -34.13 -4.84 15.57
N ILE A 124 -33.68 -5.18 14.36
CA ILE A 124 -33.33 -6.57 14.00
C ILE A 124 -32.19 -7.09 14.88
N LEU A 125 -31.13 -6.30 15.08
CA LEU A 125 -29.97 -6.70 15.90
C LEU A 125 -30.31 -6.95 17.38
N SER A 126 -31.44 -6.43 17.84
CA SER A 126 -31.96 -6.61 19.21
C SER A 126 -32.82 -7.87 19.39
N GLN A 127 -33.26 -8.48 18.29
CA GLN A 127 -34.14 -9.65 18.32
C GLN A 127 -33.33 -10.92 18.52
N THR A 128 -33.82 -11.82 19.37
CA THR A 128 -33.25 -13.16 19.53
C THR A 128 -33.47 -13.98 18.26
N SER A 129 -32.43 -14.66 17.80
CA SER A 129 -32.52 -15.61 16.70
C SER A 129 -32.91 -16.99 17.19
N TYR A 130 -33.80 -17.68 16.47
CA TYR A 130 -34.10 -19.09 16.76
C TYR A 130 -33.13 -20.07 16.06
N VAL A 131 -32.20 -19.60 15.22
CA VAL A 131 -31.22 -20.43 14.53
C VAL A 131 -29.86 -19.74 14.47
N ASN A 132 -28.82 -20.48 14.82
CA ASN A 132 -27.43 -20.05 14.65
C ASN A 132 -26.86 -20.69 13.39
N LEU A 133 -26.01 -19.95 12.68
CA LEU A 133 -25.36 -20.40 11.45
C LEU A 133 -23.86 -20.57 11.67
N GLY A 134 -23.31 -21.63 11.09
CA GLY A 134 -21.87 -21.87 10.97
C GLY A 134 -21.54 -22.20 9.53
N MET A 135 -20.40 -21.71 9.04
CA MET A 135 -19.94 -22.03 7.70
C MET A 135 -18.41 -22.05 7.68
N GLN A 136 -17.87 -22.98 6.89
CA GLN A 136 -16.46 -23.02 6.49
C GLN A 136 -16.42 -23.22 4.98
N ALA A 137 -15.55 -22.48 4.30
CA ALA A 137 -15.23 -22.68 2.90
C ALA A 137 -13.73 -22.84 2.78
N ASP A 138 -13.26 -24.00 2.34
CA ASP A 138 -11.85 -24.28 2.10
C ASP A 138 -11.64 -24.41 0.59
N TRP A 139 -10.90 -23.48 -0.01
CA TRP A 139 -10.67 -23.37 -1.45
C TRP A 139 -9.28 -23.88 -1.80
N ASP A 140 -9.20 -24.99 -2.53
CA ASP A 140 -7.98 -25.42 -3.21
C ASP A 140 -7.85 -24.69 -4.54
N VAL A 141 -6.92 -23.73 -4.58
CA VAL A 141 -6.72 -22.84 -5.72
C VAL A 141 -6.14 -23.59 -6.93
N ASN A 142 -5.33 -24.64 -6.71
CA ASN A 142 -4.73 -25.41 -7.81
C ASN A 142 -5.76 -26.23 -8.57
N ASN A 143 -6.72 -26.80 -7.84
CA ASN A 143 -7.77 -27.62 -8.43
C ASN A 143 -9.05 -26.84 -8.76
N ASN A 144 -9.09 -25.54 -8.39
CA ASN A 144 -10.28 -24.70 -8.42
C ASN A 144 -11.49 -25.41 -7.78
N GLU A 145 -11.27 -25.93 -6.57
CA GLU A 145 -12.24 -26.75 -5.85
C GLU A 145 -12.48 -26.16 -4.45
N VAL A 146 -13.73 -25.77 -4.17
CA VAL A 146 -14.15 -25.24 -2.87
C VAL A 146 -14.96 -26.29 -2.14
N THR A 147 -14.45 -26.73 -0.99
CA THR A 147 -15.18 -27.58 -0.05
C THR A 147 -15.94 -26.68 0.93
N ILE A 148 -17.27 -26.72 0.88
CA ILE A 148 -18.16 -25.88 1.66
C ILE A 148 -18.87 -26.74 2.70
N THR A 149 -18.67 -26.43 3.98
CA THR A 149 -19.40 -27.01 5.10
C THR A 149 -20.36 -25.97 5.68
N LEU A 150 -21.64 -26.33 5.80
CA LEU A 150 -22.70 -25.46 6.29
C LEU A 150 -23.38 -26.11 7.50
N GLN A 151 -23.60 -25.32 8.55
CA GLN A 151 -24.33 -25.73 9.73
C GLN A 151 -25.44 -24.74 10.10
N ALA A 152 -26.59 -25.27 10.51
CA ALA A 152 -27.68 -24.50 11.10
C ALA A 152 -28.18 -25.20 12.37
N TYR A 153 -28.01 -24.57 13.52
CA TYR A 153 -28.44 -25.11 14.82
C TYR A 153 -29.59 -24.29 15.38
N PHE A 154 -30.73 -24.94 15.63
CA PHE A 154 -31.91 -24.28 16.16
C PHE A 154 -31.84 -24.14 17.67
N THR A 155 -31.71 -22.90 18.15
CA THR A 155 -31.76 -22.55 19.58
C THR A 155 -33.20 -22.32 20.04
N GLY A 156 -34.13 -22.12 19.11
CA GLY A 156 -35.57 -21.93 19.32
C GLY A 156 -36.40 -22.71 18.29
N ASN A 157 -37.71 -22.85 18.54
CA ASN A 157 -38.63 -23.38 17.53
C ASN A 157 -39.01 -22.25 16.56
N SER A 158 -38.88 -22.48 15.26
CA SER A 158 -39.43 -21.57 14.26
C SER A 158 -40.96 -21.66 14.22
N GLY A 159 -41.61 -20.55 13.90
CA GLY A 159 -43.04 -20.50 13.57
C GLY A 159 -43.36 -20.91 12.12
N ALA A 160 -42.36 -21.24 11.30
CA ALA A 160 -42.54 -21.59 9.90
C ALA A 160 -43.00 -23.04 9.70
N ASN A 161 -43.60 -23.32 8.54
CA ASN A 161 -43.82 -24.70 8.09
C ASN A 161 -42.49 -25.43 7.82
N SER A 162 -41.48 -24.69 7.35
CA SER A 162 -40.07 -25.10 7.27
C SER A 162 -39.19 -23.85 7.18
N GLU A 163 -37.91 -24.00 7.43
CA GLU A 163 -36.91 -22.98 7.10
C GLU A 163 -36.22 -23.32 5.78
N ARG A 164 -35.76 -22.28 5.08
CA ARG A 164 -34.92 -22.42 3.88
C ARG A 164 -33.51 -21.93 4.16
N LEU A 165 -32.49 -22.59 3.62
CA LEU A 165 -31.09 -22.17 3.67
C LEU A 165 -30.64 -21.67 2.30
N HIS A 166 -29.91 -20.56 2.27
CA HIS A 166 -29.45 -19.90 1.06
C HIS A 166 -27.94 -19.64 1.14
N LEU A 167 -27.27 -19.68 0.00
CA LEU A 167 -25.84 -19.42 -0.10
C LEU A 167 -25.56 -18.54 -1.32
N TYR A 168 -25.03 -17.34 -1.07
CA TYR A 168 -24.58 -16.41 -2.11
C TYR A 168 -23.06 -16.40 -2.21
N LEU A 169 -22.56 -16.16 -3.42
CA LEU A 169 -21.18 -15.77 -3.69
C LEU A 169 -21.12 -14.28 -3.99
N LEU A 170 -20.23 -13.56 -3.33
CA LEU A 170 -19.96 -12.15 -3.58
C LEU A 170 -18.50 -11.94 -4.00
N GLN A 171 -18.25 -10.88 -4.76
CA GLN A 171 -16.91 -10.37 -5.04
C GLN A 171 -16.82 -8.89 -4.63
N ASP A 172 -15.76 -8.55 -3.90
CA ASP A 172 -15.33 -7.18 -3.62
C ASP A 172 -14.37 -6.69 -4.74
N ASP A 173 -14.08 -5.38 -4.79
CA ASP A 173 -13.07 -4.80 -5.68
C ASP A 173 -13.28 -5.00 -7.20
N VAL A 174 -14.53 -4.97 -7.67
CA VAL A 174 -14.85 -5.03 -9.10
C VAL A 174 -14.81 -3.62 -9.71
N GLU A 175 -13.82 -3.33 -10.54
CA GLU A 175 -13.71 -2.03 -11.21
C GLU A 175 -14.76 -1.83 -12.31
N GLY A 176 -15.41 -0.67 -12.34
CA GLY A 176 -16.34 -0.32 -13.39
C GLY A 176 -16.81 1.12 -13.37
N LYS A 177 -17.57 1.52 -14.38
CA LYS A 177 -18.21 2.85 -14.36
C LYS A 177 -19.29 2.90 -13.29
N GLN A 178 -19.45 4.09 -12.71
CA GLN A 178 -20.58 4.41 -11.83
C GLN A 178 -20.93 5.90 -11.96
N VAL A 179 -22.16 6.19 -12.37
CA VAL A 179 -22.64 7.57 -12.46
C VAL A 179 -22.67 8.18 -11.06
N ALA A 180 -22.17 9.42 -10.97
CA ALA A 180 -22.10 10.22 -9.73
C ALA A 180 -21.29 9.58 -8.59
N GLY A 181 -20.39 8.63 -8.90
CA GLY A 181 -19.43 8.06 -7.93
C GLY A 181 -18.62 9.16 -7.23
N SER A 182 -17.98 10.05 -7.99
CA SER A 182 -17.20 11.17 -7.45
C SER A 182 -18.01 12.19 -6.64
N THR A 183 -19.34 12.20 -6.78
CA THR A 183 -20.21 13.16 -6.06
C THR A 183 -20.69 12.59 -4.73
N TYR A 184 -21.07 11.30 -4.71
CA TYR A 184 -21.75 10.71 -3.57
C TYR A 184 -20.93 9.66 -2.81
N TYR A 185 -19.84 9.17 -3.41
CA TYR A 185 -18.89 8.29 -2.73
C TYR A 185 -17.48 8.39 -3.38
N PRO A 186 -16.82 9.56 -3.30
CA PRO A 186 -15.55 9.83 -3.98
C PRO A 186 -14.41 8.90 -3.55
N GLU A 187 -14.43 8.38 -2.32
CA GLU A 187 -13.42 7.46 -1.78
C GLU A 187 -13.38 6.10 -2.51
N MET A 188 -14.44 5.78 -3.26
CA MET A 188 -14.52 4.56 -4.09
C MET A 188 -14.12 4.82 -5.55
N VAL A 189 -13.73 6.05 -5.90
CA VAL A 189 -13.20 6.37 -7.22
C VAL A 189 -11.70 6.16 -7.21
N LEU A 190 -11.24 5.19 -8.01
CA LEU A 190 -9.84 4.83 -8.14
C LEU A 190 -9.07 5.90 -8.93
N PRO A 191 -7.73 5.94 -8.84
CA PRO A 191 -6.89 6.89 -9.60
C PRO A 191 -7.11 6.85 -11.11
N ASN A 192 -7.53 5.69 -11.65
CA ASN A 192 -7.88 5.53 -13.07
C ASN A 192 -9.26 6.13 -13.44
N GLY A 193 -9.98 6.70 -12.48
CA GLY A 193 -11.30 7.32 -12.65
C GLY A 193 -12.48 6.32 -12.68
N LEU A 194 -12.22 5.02 -12.55
CA LEU A 194 -13.26 4.01 -12.40
C LEU A 194 -13.71 3.93 -10.94
N TYR A 195 -14.92 3.40 -10.76
CA TYR A 195 -15.50 3.16 -9.45
C TYR A 195 -15.23 1.71 -9.03
N ASN A 196 -14.75 1.54 -7.80
CA ASN A 196 -14.59 0.25 -7.17
C ASN A 196 -15.95 -0.23 -6.64
N HIS A 197 -16.52 -1.28 -7.22
CA HIS A 197 -17.74 -1.93 -6.72
C HIS A 197 -17.42 -3.04 -5.72
N LYS A 198 -18.08 -3.00 -4.56
CA LYS A 198 -17.92 -3.99 -3.48
C LYS A 198 -19.20 -4.79 -3.25
N LYS A 199 -19.07 -5.93 -2.56
CA LYS A 199 -20.16 -6.82 -2.13
C LYS A 199 -21.06 -7.26 -3.29
N MET A 200 -20.52 -7.31 -4.51
CA MET A 200 -21.29 -7.56 -5.72
C MET A 200 -21.72 -9.03 -5.77
N LEU A 201 -23.03 -9.27 -5.89
CA LEU A 201 -23.58 -10.62 -6.04
C LEU A 201 -23.10 -11.26 -7.35
N ARG A 202 -22.45 -12.41 -7.25
CA ARG A 202 -21.97 -13.19 -8.41
C ARG A 202 -22.81 -14.42 -8.69
N HIS A 203 -23.27 -15.10 -7.64
CA HIS A 203 -24.02 -16.36 -7.81
C HIS A 203 -24.90 -16.71 -6.61
N MET A 204 -26.01 -17.40 -6.86
CA MET A 204 -26.86 -18.04 -5.85
C MET A 204 -26.84 -19.57 -5.99
N PHE A 205 -26.07 -20.27 -5.15
CA PHE A 205 -25.85 -21.73 -5.29
C PHE A 205 -27.13 -22.58 -5.19
N PHE A 206 -28.12 -22.12 -4.43
CA PHE A 206 -29.38 -22.83 -4.22
C PHE A 206 -30.56 -22.13 -4.91
N GLY A 207 -30.27 -21.18 -5.81
CA GLY A 207 -31.25 -20.31 -6.45
C GLY A 207 -32.07 -19.47 -5.46
N LEU A 208 -33.08 -18.76 -5.98
CA LEU A 208 -33.91 -17.83 -5.21
C LEU A 208 -34.68 -18.45 -4.04
N ASN A 209 -34.98 -19.76 -4.12
CA ASN A 209 -35.84 -20.45 -3.16
C ASN A 209 -35.06 -21.14 -2.03
N GLY A 210 -33.74 -21.23 -2.15
CA GLY A 210 -32.89 -21.97 -1.22
C GLY A 210 -33.22 -23.47 -1.15
N ILE A 211 -32.57 -24.17 -0.22
CA ILE A 211 -32.88 -25.56 0.12
C ILE A 211 -33.74 -25.65 1.37
N THR A 212 -34.57 -26.68 1.49
CA THR A 212 -35.42 -26.90 2.68
C THR A 212 -34.61 -27.52 3.81
N LEU A 213 -34.62 -26.90 4.99
CA LEU A 213 -34.05 -27.51 6.18
C LEU A 213 -34.94 -28.65 6.68
N PRO A 214 -34.37 -29.80 7.07
CA PRO A 214 -35.13 -31.00 7.44
C PRO A 214 -35.86 -30.86 8.77
N SER A 215 -35.43 -29.95 9.64
CA SER A 215 -36.06 -29.60 10.90
C SER A 215 -35.91 -28.10 11.17
N ASN A 216 -36.83 -27.55 11.97
CA ASN A 216 -36.83 -26.17 12.44
C ASN A 216 -37.21 -26.07 13.93
N THR A 217 -36.95 -27.13 14.70
CA THR A 217 -37.24 -27.23 16.14
C THR A 217 -35.99 -27.08 16.97
N THR A 218 -36.11 -26.54 18.20
CA THR A 218 -35.02 -26.39 19.15
C THR A 218 -34.20 -27.68 19.32
N GLY A 219 -32.88 -27.56 19.34
CA GLY A 219 -31.92 -28.65 19.51
C GLY A 219 -31.59 -29.40 18.21
N SER A 220 -32.25 -29.10 17.09
CA SER A 220 -31.90 -29.71 15.81
C SER A 220 -30.67 -29.04 15.17
N LEU A 221 -29.82 -29.88 14.57
CA LEU A 221 -28.66 -29.48 13.77
C LEU A 221 -28.85 -29.96 12.34
N TYR A 222 -28.74 -29.04 11.39
CA TYR A 222 -28.43 -29.38 10.00
C TYR A 222 -26.94 -29.19 9.79
N ASP A 223 -26.28 -30.20 9.22
CA ASP A 223 -24.86 -30.21 8.90
C ASP A 223 -24.67 -30.89 7.53
N THR A 224 -24.05 -30.18 6.59
CA THR A 224 -23.79 -30.70 5.24
C THR A 224 -22.48 -30.17 4.72
N THR A 225 -21.79 -31.00 3.95
CA THR A 225 -20.59 -30.62 3.19
C THR A 225 -20.80 -30.98 1.73
N PHE A 226 -20.41 -30.07 0.84
CA PHE A 226 -20.39 -30.32 -0.59
C PHE A 226 -19.25 -29.54 -1.24
N THR A 227 -18.95 -29.91 -2.48
CA THR A 227 -17.81 -29.37 -3.22
C THR A 227 -18.30 -28.70 -4.49
N VAL A 228 -17.75 -27.53 -4.81
CA VAL A 228 -18.08 -26.75 -6.02
C VAL A 228 -16.83 -26.17 -6.65
N SER A 229 -16.84 -26.02 -7.97
CA SER A 229 -15.87 -25.20 -8.69
C SER A 229 -16.41 -23.78 -8.86
N ILE A 230 -15.55 -22.77 -8.68
CA ILE A 230 -15.91 -21.37 -8.96
C ILE A 230 -15.52 -21.04 -10.40
N GLN A 231 -16.35 -20.27 -11.11
CA GLN A 231 -16.05 -19.95 -12.51
C GLN A 231 -14.87 -18.98 -12.58
N ASP A 232 -14.01 -19.10 -13.61
CA ASP A 232 -12.88 -18.18 -13.82
C ASP A 232 -13.35 -16.73 -14.07
N PHE A 233 -14.56 -16.58 -14.59
CA PHE A 233 -15.24 -15.29 -14.77
C PHE A 233 -16.75 -15.50 -14.73
N TYR A 234 -17.51 -14.45 -14.44
CA TYR A 234 -18.95 -14.45 -14.64
C TYR A 234 -19.33 -13.40 -15.68
N PRO A 235 -19.95 -13.80 -16.81
CA PRO A 235 -20.41 -12.88 -17.83
C PRO A 235 -21.64 -12.10 -17.34
N SER A 236 -21.74 -10.86 -17.78
CA SER A 236 -22.96 -10.06 -17.63
C SER A 236 -24.11 -10.65 -18.45
N LEU A 237 -25.35 -10.28 -18.10
CA LEU A 237 -26.55 -10.68 -18.83
C LEU A 237 -26.49 -10.30 -20.33
N SER A 238 -25.93 -9.13 -20.66
CA SER A 238 -25.71 -8.68 -22.03
C SER A 238 -24.55 -9.40 -22.75
N GLY A 239 -23.66 -10.04 -21.99
CA GLY A 239 -22.36 -10.51 -22.47
C GLY A 239 -21.35 -9.40 -22.79
N SER A 240 -21.64 -8.14 -22.44
CA SER A 240 -20.75 -6.99 -22.71
C SER A 240 -19.62 -6.85 -21.69
N THR A 241 -19.75 -7.42 -20.50
CA THR A 241 -18.73 -7.40 -19.45
C THR A 241 -18.46 -8.82 -18.96
N ASN A 242 -17.18 -9.17 -18.84
CA ASN A 242 -16.76 -10.37 -18.10
C ASN A 242 -16.05 -9.91 -16.84
N VAL A 243 -16.66 -10.17 -15.68
CA VAL A 243 -15.99 -9.89 -14.41
C VAL A 243 -15.18 -11.12 -14.03
N MET A 244 -13.87 -10.98 -14.03
CA MET A 244 -12.94 -12.06 -13.66
C MET A 244 -13.09 -12.41 -12.18
N THR A 245 -12.90 -13.68 -11.86
CA THR A 245 -12.84 -14.13 -10.47
C THR A 245 -11.48 -13.76 -9.89
N GLU A 246 -11.52 -12.96 -8.84
CA GLU A 246 -10.34 -12.63 -8.03
C GLU A 246 -10.48 -13.36 -6.70
N ILE A 247 -9.72 -14.44 -6.53
CA ILE A 247 -9.89 -15.34 -5.40
C ILE A 247 -9.81 -14.59 -4.07
N SER A 248 -8.88 -13.65 -3.91
CA SER A 248 -8.66 -12.84 -2.69
C SER A 248 -9.82 -11.91 -2.35
N LYS A 249 -10.73 -11.67 -3.30
CA LYS A 249 -11.88 -10.76 -3.16
C LYS A 249 -13.21 -11.49 -3.03
N MET A 250 -13.19 -12.82 -2.99
CA MET A 250 -14.40 -13.63 -2.90
C MET A 250 -14.88 -13.82 -1.46
N SER A 251 -16.19 -13.86 -1.28
CA SER A 251 -16.80 -14.21 0.00
C SER A 251 -18.16 -14.87 -0.18
N PHE A 252 -18.58 -15.60 0.85
CA PHE A 252 -19.86 -16.28 0.88
C PHE A 252 -20.81 -15.63 1.88
N VAL A 253 -22.11 -15.62 1.56
CA VAL A 253 -23.16 -15.23 2.51
C VAL A 253 -24.12 -16.38 2.70
N LEU A 254 -24.17 -16.91 3.93
CA LEU A 254 -25.10 -17.94 4.35
C LEU A 254 -26.22 -17.30 5.17
N PHE A 255 -27.47 -17.60 4.84
CA PHE A 255 -28.61 -17.10 5.57
C PHE A 255 -29.81 -18.04 5.50
N THR A 256 -30.75 -17.87 6.43
CA THR A 256 -32.00 -18.63 6.46
C THR A 256 -33.20 -17.74 6.22
N THR A 257 -34.24 -18.29 5.59
CA THR A 257 -35.53 -17.60 5.43
C THR A 257 -36.71 -18.45 5.85
N HIS A 258 -37.64 -17.79 6.53
CA HIS A 258 -38.90 -18.37 6.98
C HIS A 258 -39.83 -18.64 5.79
N GLN A 259 -40.17 -19.91 5.52
CA GLN A 259 -40.86 -20.31 4.27
C GLN A 259 -42.18 -19.56 4.00
N ASN A 260 -42.94 -19.19 5.04
CA ASN A 260 -44.27 -18.61 4.84
C ASN A 260 -44.25 -17.13 4.40
N ASN A 261 -43.23 -16.36 4.79
CA ASN A 261 -43.16 -14.91 4.57
C ASN A 261 -41.85 -14.44 3.94
N ARG A 262 -40.86 -15.35 3.77
CA ARG A 262 -39.52 -15.11 3.24
C ARG A 262 -38.64 -14.19 4.09
N ASN A 263 -39.03 -13.89 5.33
CA ASN A 263 -38.20 -13.09 6.23
C ASN A 263 -36.88 -13.81 6.50
N VAL A 264 -35.77 -13.08 6.46
CA VAL A 264 -34.45 -13.59 6.82
C VAL A 264 -34.36 -13.64 8.35
N GLU A 265 -34.04 -14.81 8.89
CA GLU A 265 -33.89 -14.95 10.33
C GLU A 265 -32.55 -14.43 10.82
N THR A 266 -31.46 -14.84 10.16
CA THR A 266 -30.10 -14.36 10.44
C THR A 266 -29.21 -14.66 9.23
N ALA A 267 -28.06 -13.97 9.14
CA ALA A 267 -27.09 -14.13 8.07
C ALA A 267 -25.65 -14.05 8.61
N ILE A 268 -24.72 -14.70 7.92
CA ILE A 268 -23.28 -14.58 8.17
C ILE A 268 -22.54 -14.39 6.84
N LYS A 269 -21.49 -13.57 6.83
CA LYS A 269 -20.51 -13.45 5.74
C LYS A 269 -19.26 -14.25 6.14
N VAL A 270 -18.75 -15.08 5.26
CA VAL A 270 -17.56 -15.92 5.50
C VAL A 270 -16.59 -15.75 4.34
N ALA A 271 -15.34 -15.43 4.66
CA ALA A 271 -14.24 -15.47 3.70
C ALA A 271 -13.74 -16.92 3.56
N PRO A 272 -13.35 -17.37 2.35
CA PRO A 272 -12.73 -18.68 2.17
C PRO A 272 -11.38 -18.77 2.87
N ASN A 273 -11.01 -19.96 3.31
CA ASN A 273 -9.63 -20.33 3.61
C ASN A 273 -9.01 -20.83 2.32
N TYR A 274 -7.92 -20.23 1.86
CA TYR A 274 -7.28 -20.65 0.62
C TYR A 274 -6.15 -21.63 0.91
N THR A 275 -6.05 -22.65 0.06
CA THR A 275 -5.04 -23.71 0.10
C THR A 275 -4.47 -23.93 -1.29
N GLY A 276 -3.30 -24.55 -1.37
CA GLY A 276 -2.65 -24.85 -2.65
C GLY A 276 -1.90 -23.66 -3.26
N LEU A 277 -1.77 -22.56 -2.53
CA LEU A 277 -0.89 -21.45 -2.93
C LEU A 277 0.58 -21.83 -2.70
N THR A 278 1.49 -21.09 -3.34
CA THR A 278 2.92 -21.07 -3.05
C THR A 278 3.14 -20.75 -1.57
N ALA A 279 4.18 -21.34 -0.95
CA ALA A 279 4.31 -21.27 0.51
C ALA A 279 4.75 -19.87 0.96
N LEU A 280 5.76 -19.32 0.30
CA LEU A 280 6.30 -17.98 0.52
C LEU A 280 6.24 -17.21 -0.80
N ASP A 281 5.32 -16.25 -0.91
CA ASP A 281 5.13 -15.48 -2.14
C ASP A 281 4.66 -14.07 -1.80
N ALA A 282 5.59 -13.13 -1.85
CA ALA A 282 5.35 -11.70 -1.69
C ALA A 282 5.50 -11.02 -3.05
N SER A 283 4.40 -10.45 -3.54
CA SER A 283 4.33 -9.71 -4.78
C SER A 283 4.70 -8.24 -4.56
N ALA A 284 5.63 -7.72 -5.36
CA ALA A 284 5.97 -6.30 -5.38
C ALA A 284 4.87 -5.50 -6.08
N GLU A 285 4.17 -4.64 -5.34
CA GLU A 285 3.02 -3.88 -5.85
C GLU A 285 3.39 -2.47 -6.31
N GLY A 286 4.38 -1.85 -5.66
CA GLY A 286 4.74 -0.47 -5.95
C GLY A 286 6.02 -0.02 -5.25
N ALA A 287 6.72 0.92 -5.88
CA ALA A 287 7.75 1.72 -5.22
C ALA A 287 7.51 3.20 -5.52
N SER A 288 7.64 4.08 -4.55
CA SER A 288 7.42 5.51 -4.78
C SER A 288 8.43 6.35 -4.02
N VAL A 289 8.52 7.61 -4.40
CA VAL A 289 9.33 8.63 -3.74
C VAL A 289 8.39 9.80 -3.49
N GLN A 290 8.38 10.32 -2.26
CA GLN A 290 7.51 11.46 -1.94
C GLN A 290 7.89 12.70 -2.76
N SER A 291 6.88 13.45 -3.18
CA SER A 291 7.02 14.72 -3.88
C SER A 291 6.52 15.88 -3.01
N PRO A 292 7.25 17.00 -2.92
CA PRO A 292 8.49 17.29 -3.63
C PRO A 292 9.70 16.57 -3.02
N SER A 293 10.50 15.89 -3.86
CA SER A 293 11.74 15.25 -3.44
C SER A 293 12.90 16.22 -3.58
N CYS A 294 13.83 16.16 -2.64
CA CYS A 294 14.98 17.04 -2.66
C CYS A 294 16.13 16.44 -3.46
N GLY A 295 16.51 17.09 -4.57
CA GLY A 295 17.81 16.93 -5.23
C GLY A 295 18.41 15.53 -5.16
N TRP A 296 19.44 15.37 -4.32
CA TRP A 296 20.30 14.20 -4.24
C TRP A 296 19.95 13.21 -3.10
N GLN A 297 18.84 13.40 -2.39
CA GLN A 297 18.35 12.46 -1.37
C GLN A 297 16.84 12.26 -1.40
N VAL A 298 16.40 11.03 -1.17
CA VAL A 298 14.97 10.70 -1.11
C VAL A 298 14.69 9.66 -0.05
N ASP A 299 13.48 9.70 0.51
CA ASP A 299 12.93 8.67 1.38
C ASP A 299 11.90 7.84 0.59
N PRO A 300 12.27 6.66 0.07
CA PRO A 300 11.36 5.88 -0.76
C PRO A 300 10.34 5.11 0.08
N THR A 301 9.23 4.76 -0.54
CA THR A 301 8.29 3.77 -0.01
C THR A 301 8.20 2.57 -0.94
N PHE A 302 7.91 1.40 -0.38
CA PHE A 302 7.72 0.16 -1.11
C PHE A 302 6.46 -0.54 -0.60
N ALA A 303 5.59 -0.95 -1.51
CA ALA A 303 4.37 -1.68 -1.23
C ALA A 303 4.47 -3.11 -1.78
N PHE A 304 3.98 -4.08 -1.01
CA PHE A 304 3.88 -5.47 -1.42
C PHE A 304 2.57 -6.11 -0.94
N GLU A 305 2.17 -7.20 -1.59
CA GLU A 305 1.06 -8.06 -1.18
C GLU A 305 1.56 -9.48 -0.91
N ASN A 306 1.09 -10.11 0.17
CA ASN A 306 1.34 -11.53 0.41
C ASN A 306 0.33 -12.37 -0.38
N ILE A 307 0.71 -12.91 -1.53
CA ILE A 307 -0.15 -13.79 -2.33
C ILE A 307 0.11 -15.28 -2.02
N GLY A 308 1.03 -15.56 -1.09
CA GLY A 308 1.38 -16.89 -0.63
C GLY A 308 0.47 -17.46 0.48
N GLN A 309 0.80 -18.68 0.88
CA GLN A 309 0.09 -19.43 1.92
C GLN A 309 0.46 -18.98 3.33
N ASN A 310 1.75 -18.76 3.57
CA ASN A 310 2.27 -18.47 4.90
C ASN A 310 2.22 -16.96 5.16
N THR A 311 2.02 -16.59 6.43
CA THR A 311 2.19 -15.20 6.86
C THR A 311 3.61 -14.72 6.59
N VAL A 312 3.73 -13.55 5.95
CA VAL A 312 5.01 -12.85 5.80
C VAL A 312 5.36 -12.18 7.13
N SER A 313 6.47 -12.59 7.72
CA SER A 313 7.03 -12.09 8.98
C SER A 313 8.26 -11.21 8.80
N SER A 314 8.97 -11.38 7.68
CA SER A 314 10.08 -10.52 7.27
C SER A 314 10.22 -10.50 5.75
N ILE A 315 10.70 -9.40 5.20
CA ILE A 315 11.14 -9.28 3.81
C ILE A 315 12.54 -8.69 3.78
N GLU A 316 13.42 -9.25 2.95
CA GLU A 316 14.69 -8.64 2.58
C GLU A 316 14.55 -8.05 1.18
N LEU A 317 14.86 -6.76 1.08
CA LEU A 317 14.75 -5.95 -0.14
C LEU A 317 16.13 -5.56 -0.63
N LEU A 318 16.28 -5.51 -1.96
CA LEU A 318 17.39 -4.88 -2.66
C LEU A 318 16.82 -3.71 -3.47
N TYR A 319 17.35 -2.50 -3.30
CA TYR A 319 16.86 -1.35 -4.04
C TYR A 319 17.97 -0.41 -4.49
N ASN A 320 17.72 0.29 -5.59
CA ASN A 320 18.61 1.31 -6.13
C ASN A 320 17.83 2.39 -6.88
N ILE A 321 18.48 3.54 -7.07
CA ILE A 321 18.00 4.61 -7.96
C ILE A 321 19.00 4.77 -9.10
N ASN A 322 18.49 4.87 -10.34
CA ASN A 322 19.26 5.08 -11.56
C ASN A 322 20.37 4.04 -11.84
N ASN A 323 20.19 2.79 -11.42
CA ASN A 323 21.23 1.75 -11.45
C ASN A 323 22.48 2.13 -10.64
N GLY A 324 22.30 2.95 -9.60
CA GLY A 324 23.34 3.31 -8.64
C GLY A 324 23.67 2.16 -7.68
N THR A 325 24.20 2.51 -6.51
CA THR A 325 24.59 1.54 -5.49
C THR A 325 23.40 0.80 -4.90
N GLU A 326 23.45 -0.53 -4.95
CA GLU A 326 22.39 -1.36 -4.39
C GLU A 326 22.44 -1.30 -2.85
N VAL A 327 21.29 -1.01 -2.25
CA VAL A 327 21.08 -0.99 -0.80
C VAL A 327 20.18 -2.15 -0.40
N THR A 328 20.58 -2.87 0.64
CA THR A 328 19.77 -3.93 1.23
C THR A 328 19.02 -3.43 2.46
N TYR A 329 17.75 -3.79 2.60
CA TYR A 329 16.95 -3.48 3.78
C TYR A 329 16.12 -4.67 4.24
N THR A 330 16.16 -4.97 5.54
CA THR A 330 15.31 -6.00 6.14
C THR A 330 14.14 -5.38 6.88
N TRP A 331 12.94 -5.64 6.39
CA TRP A 331 11.70 -5.30 7.06
C TRP A 331 11.21 -6.48 7.91
N ASN A 332 10.63 -6.19 9.08
CA ASN A 332 9.96 -7.16 9.94
C ASN A 332 8.54 -6.69 10.23
N GLY A 333 7.57 -7.59 10.17
CA GLY A 333 6.17 -7.30 10.45
C GLY A 333 5.31 -8.55 10.41
N GLN A 334 4.01 -8.43 10.13
CA GLN A 334 3.10 -9.56 9.96
C GLN A 334 2.07 -9.22 8.88
N VAL A 335 2.15 -9.87 7.72
CA VAL A 335 1.20 -9.70 6.62
C VAL A 335 0.57 -11.05 6.32
N GLY A 336 -0.72 -11.18 6.65
CA GLY A 336 -1.50 -12.38 6.37
C GLY A 336 -1.69 -12.58 4.86
N GLN A 337 -2.17 -13.77 4.49
CA GLN A 337 -2.53 -14.08 3.11
C GLN A 337 -3.50 -13.04 2.52
N PHE A 338 -3.20 -12.58 1.31
CA PHE A 338 -3.87 -11.52 0.53
C PHE A 338 -3.98 -10.15 1.23
N ALA A 339 -3.16 -9.93 2.25
CA ALA A 339 -2.99 -8.60 2.82
C ALA A 339 -1.79 -7.91 2.18
N SER A 340 -1.85 -6.58 2.12
CA SER A 340 -0.76 -5.73 1.65
C SER A 340 -0.12 -4.99 2.81
N ALA A 341 1.12 -4.55 2.61
CA ALA A 341 1.80 -3.62 3.51
C ALA A 341 2.62 -2.60 2.71
N GLU A 342 2.75 -1.41 3.27
CA GLU A 342 3.65 -0.35 2.78
C GLU A 342 4.80 -0.18 3.77
N ILE A 343 6.02 -0.11 3.25
CA ILE A 343 7.28 -0.03 3.97
C ILE A 343 7.92 1.30 3.62
N SER A 344 8.26 2.10 4.64
CA SER A 344 9.18 3.23 4.49
C SER A 344 10.60 2.69 4.42
N LEU A 345 11.29 2.94 3.32
CA LEU A 345 12.68 2.56 3.12
C LEU A 345 13.62 3.64 3.71
N PRO A 346 14.84 3.26 4.12
CA PRO A 346 15.86 4.22 4.50
C PRO A 346 16.16 5.23 3.38
N THR A 347 16.56 6.43 3.77
CA THR A 347 17.02 7.50 2.88
C THR A 347 18.05 6.97 1.89
N TYR A 348 17.86 7.29 0.61
CA TYR A 348 18.74 6.91 -0.47
C TYR A 348 19.37 8.15 -1.09
N TYR A 349 20.70 8.16 -1.16
CA TYR A 349 21.49 9.22 -1.77
C TYR A 349 21.82 8.87 -3.21
N TYR A 350 21.65 9.82 -4.14
CA TYR A 350 21.81 9.60 -5.57
C TYR A 350 22.13 10.88 -6.33
N LEU A 351 22.60 10.74 -7.56
CA LEU A 351 22.79 11.85 -8.47
C LEU A 351 21.48 12.19 -9.20
N PRO A 352 20.85 13.36 -8.97
CA PRO A 352 19.58 13.71 -9.61
C PRO A 352 19.68 13.85 -11.12
N GLN A 353 18.69 13.27 -11.81
CA GLN A 353 18.44 13.44 -13.23
C GLN A 353 17.01 13.98 -13.43
N ALA A 354 16.71 14.58 -14.59
CA ALA A 354 15.36 15.09 -14.86
C ALA A 354 14.29 13.98 -14.82
N ASN A 355 14.66 12.76 -15.20
CA ASN A 355 13.85 11.55 -15.01
C ASN A 355 14.72 10.54 -14.25
N ASN A 356 14.25 10.09 -13.10
CA ASN A 356 14.91 9.08 -12.29
C ASN A 356 14.05 7.82 -12.24
N THR A 357 14.70 6.71 -11.94
CA THR A 357 14.04 5.42 -11.81
C THR A 357 14.44 4.77 -10.51
N ILE A 358 13.46 4.43 -9.66
CA ILE A 358 13.65 3.57 -8.51
C ILE A 358 13.34 2.13 -8.91
N THR A 359 14.21 1.20 -8.51
CA THR A 359 14.00 -0.25 -8.65
C THR A 359 14.09 -0.88 -7.27
N VAL A 360 13.10 -1.69 -6.92
CA VAL A 360 13.06 -2.47 -5.68
C VAL A 360 12.79 -3.93 -6.02
N GLU A 361 13.57 -4.84 -5.43
CA GLU A 361 13.47 -6.29 -5.58
C GLU A 361 13.30 -6.95 -4.21
N ILE A 362 12.33 -7.86 -4.10
CA ILE A 362 12.20 -8.80 -2.99
C ILE A 362 13.20 -9.93 -3.21
N ILE A 363 14.23 -10.03 -2.36
CA ILE A 363 15.27 -11.06 -2.46
C ILE A 363 15.06 -12.22 -1.49
N ALA A 364 14.35 -11.99 -0.38
CA ALA A 364 13.94 -13.05 0.54
C ALA A 364 12.64 -12.74 1.29
N VAL A 365 11.88 -13.78 1.59
CA VAL A 365 10.67 -13.77 2.44
C VAL A 365 10.89 -14.76 3.58
N ASN A 366 10.67 -14.32 4.83
CA ASN A 366 10.88 -15.14 6.02
C ASN A 366 12.29 -15.80 6.10
N GLY A 367 13.31 -15.12 5.56
CA GLY A 367 14.70 -15.61 5.53
C GLY A 367 14.96 -16.73 4.51
N SER A 368 14.03 -16.98 3.60
CA SER A 368 14.17 -17.92 2.47
C SER A 368 13.90 -17.23 1.15
N THR A 369 14.33 -17.81 0.04
CA THR A 369 13.98 -17.31 -1.30
C THR A 369 12.46 -17.32 -1.47
N ASP A 370 11.94 -16.27 -2.09
CA ASP A 370 10.56 -16.23 -2.53
C ASP A 370 10.28 -17.32 -3.59
N ASP A 371 9.14 -18.01 -3.49
CA ASP A 371 8.80 -19.14 -4.36
C ASP A 371 8.49 -18.69 -5.80
N VAL A 372 8.15 -17.41 -6.02
CA VAL A 372 7.75 -16.86 -7.33
C VAL A 372 8.59 -15.63 -7.67
N ALA A 373 9.75 -15.84 -8.28
CA ALA A 373 10.64 -14.73 -8.64
C ALA A 373 10.08 -13.73 -9.69
N SER A 374 8.98 -14.05 -10.38
CA SER A 374 8.48 -13.23 -11.51
C SER A 374 7.77 -11.93 -11.09
N ASN A 375 7.35 -11.82 -9.84
CA ASN A 375 6.64 -10.68 -9.26
C ASN A 375 7.45 -10.00 -8.13
N ASN A 376 8.74 -10.28 -8.02
CA ASN A 376 9.57 -9.72 -6.96
C ASN A 376 10.09 -8.32 -7.26
N ILE A 377 10.02 -7.86 -8.51
CA ILE A 377 10.66 -6.62 -8.95
C ILE A 377 9.61 -5.61 -9.37
N VAL A 378 9.74 -4.40 -8.83
CA VAL A 378 8.99 -3.23 -9.27
C VAL A 378 9.94 -2.11 -9.66
N THR A 379 9.58 -1.37 -10.70
CA THR A 379 10.34 -0.23 -11.21
C THR A 379 9.39 0.92 -11.45
N ASN A 380 9.68 2.08 -10.87
CA ASN A 380 8.87 3.28 -11.05
C ASN A 380 9.74 4.50 -11.38
N ASN A 381 9.18 5.40 -12.19
CA ASN A 381 9.84 6.64 -12.58
C ASN A 381 9.35 7.80 -11.72
N PHE A 382 10.25 8.72 -11.40
CA PHE A 382 9.93 9.96 -10.72
C PHE A 382 10.81 11.10 -11.26
N ASN A 383 10.29 12.32 -11.18
CA ASN A 383 10.98 13.49 -11.71
C ASN A 383 11.44 14.36 -10.53
N VAL A 384 12.65 14.87 -10.62
CA VAL A 384 13.16 15.92 -9.73
C VAL A 384 13.70 17.05 -10.57
N ASP A 385 13.69 18.26 -10.03
CA ASP A 385 14.51 19.32 -10.61
C ASP A 385 15.98 18.94 -10.41
N ALA A 386 16.71 18.71 -11.49
CA ALA A 386 18.13 18.35 -11.46
C ALA A 386 19.04 19.56 -11.73
N THR A 387 18.48 20.76 -11.89
CA THR A 387 19.26 21.98 -12.17
C THR A 387 19.92 22.53 -10.92
N GLY A 388 19.23 22.49 -9.77
CA GLY A 388 19.76 23.02 -8.51
C GLY A 388 19.95 24.54 -8.54
N TYR A 389 20.11 25.15 -7.36
CA TYR A 389 20.22 26.60 -7.22
C TYR A 389 21.63 26.98 -6.78
N ASN A 390 22.33 27.77 -7.60
CA ASN A 390 23.62 28.35 -7.21
C ASN A 390 23.36 29.58 -6.33
N THR A 391 22.99 29.33 -5.07
CA THR A 391 22.67 30.38 -4.10
C THR A 391 22.99 29.93 -2.69
N THR A 392 23.53 30.84 -1.88
CA THR A 392 23.83 30.62 -0.46
C THR A 392 22.74 31.21 0.45
N SER A 393 21.63 31.69 -0.12
CA SER A 393 20.52 32.24 0.65
C SER A 393 19.24 32.31 -0.17
N ILE A 394 18.09 32.23 0.50
CA ILE A 394 16.79 32.58 -0.10
C ILE A 394 16.09 33.67 0.70
N GLY A 395 15.24 34.45 0.02
CA GLY A 395 14.41 35.47 0.63
C GLY A 395 12.96 35.02 0.74
N LEU A 396 12.30 35.31 1.86
CA LEU A 396 10.85 35.22 2.02
C LEU A 396 10.26 36.63 2.12
N ASP A 397 9.36 36.93 1.18
CA ASP A 397 8.41 38.05 1.27
C ASP A 397 7.07 37.48 1.75
N LEU A 398 6.64 37.85 2.96
CA LEU A 398 5.41 37.33 3.59
C LEU A 398 4.47 38.48 3.93
N GLN A 399 3.29 38.44 3.33
CA GLN A 399 2.16 39.27 3.67
C GLN A 399 1.07 38.42 4.33
N LEU A 400 0.81 38.63 5.61
CA LEU A 400 -0.23 37.93 6.34
C LEU A 400 -1.62 38.54 6.08
N ASP A 401 -2.64 37.73 6.27
CA ASP A 401 -4.01 38.18 6.36
C ASP A 401 -4.36 38.49 7.84
N ASN A 402 -5.64 38.56 8.21
CA ASN A 402 -6.05 38.90 9.58
C ASN A 402 -5.66 37.84 10.64
N TRP A 403 -5.36 36.60 10.25
CA TRP A 403 -5.26 35.45 11.15
C TRP A 403 -3.84 34.87 11.19
N GLY A 404 -2.88 35.73 11.53
CA GLY A 404 -1.47 35.34 11.57
C GLY A 404 -1.17 34.14 12.49
N SER A 405 -1.98 33.88 13.52
CA SER A 405 -1.74 32.75 14.42
C SER A 405 -1.97 31.37 13.79
N GLU A 406 -2.67 31.31 12.66
CA GLU A 406 -2.95 30.07 11.92
C GLU A 406 -1.78 29.70 11.00
N ILE A 407 -0.90 30.67 10.72
CA ILE A 407 0.18 30.54 9.75
C ILE A 407 1.47 30.12 10.42
N THR A 408 2.03 29.02 9.92
CA THR A 408 3.41 28.62 10.23
C THR A 408 4.18 28.34 8.95
N TRP A 409 5.48 28.59 8.97
CA TRP A 409 6.35 28.28 7.85
C TRP A 409 7.76 27.94 8.34
N GLY A 410 8.51 27.22 7.51
CA GLY A 410 9.90 26.92 7.75
C GLY A 410 10.63 26.46 6.51
N VAL A 411 11.95 26.63 6.56
CA VAL A 411 12.89 25.97 5.64
C VAL A 411 13.63 24.94 6.47
N TYR A 412 13.67 23.69 6.02
CA TYR A 412 14.30 22.59 6.73
C TYR A 412 15.42 22.00 5.86
N ASP A 413 16.55 21.69 6.47
CA ASP A 413 17.68 21.04 5.80
C ASP A 413 17.42 19.56 5.54
N ALA A 414 18.43 18.89 4.98
CA ALA A 414 18.40 17.48 4.63
C ALA A 414 18.11 16.55 5.83
N SER A 415 18.45 16.98 7.05
CA SER A 415 18.23 16.25 8.29
C SER A 415 16.87 16.58 8.94
N GLY A 416 16.04 17.41 8.30
CA GLY A 416 14.76 17.86 8.82
C GLY A 416 14.89 18.93 9.92
N VAL A 417 16.04 19.57 10.06
CA VAL A 417 16.27 20.61 11.06
C VAL A 417 15.91 21.99 10.48
N PHE A 418 15.24 22.83 11.29
CA PHE A 418 14.86 24.17 10.88
C PHE A 418 16.09 25.05 10.61
N VAL A 419 16.19 25.58 9.40
CA VAL A 419 17.25 26.50 8.98
C VAL A 419 16.96 27.90 9.52
N PRO A 420 17.89 28.53 10.26
CA PRO A 420 17.63 29.82 10.86
C PRO A 420 17.24 30.92 9.87
N ALA A 421 16.19 31.66 10.21
CA ALA A 421 15.67 32.77 9.41
C ALA A 421 15.96 34.11 10.08
N ARG A 422 16.55 35.05 9.33
CA ARG A 422 16.84 36.41 9.80
C ARG A 422 15.77 37.37 9.32
N ASP A 423 15.12 38.06 10.24
CA ASP A 423 14.23 39.19 9.93
C ASP A 423 15.06 40.37 9.40
N ASN A 424 14.74 40.83 8.19
CA ASN A 424 15.48 41.89 7.51
C ASN A 424 15.22 43.29 8.10
N ILE A 425 14.09 43.48 8.79
CA ILE A 425 13.71 44.75 9.42
C ILE A 425 14.29 44.82 10.84
N THR A 426 14.05 43.80 11.66
CA THR A 426 14.47 43.83 13.08
C THR A 426 15.90 43.34 13.30
N GLY A 427 16.44 42.54 12.37
CA GLY A 427 17.73 41.88 12.50
C GLY A 427 17.73 40.66 13.41
N THR A 428 16.57 40.28 13.96
CA THR A 428 16.40 39.10 14.81
C THR A 428 16.60 37.82 14.00
N THR A 429 17.29 36.84 14.56
CA THR A 429 17.43 35.50 13.95
C THR A 429 16.59 34.51 14.73
N TYR A 430 15.73 33.80 14.02
CA TYR A 430 14.84 32.77 14.55
C TYR A 430 15.42 31.40 14.21
N SER A 431 15.51 30.52 15.20
CA SER A 431 16.01 29.14 15.05
C SER A 431 14.88 28.11 15.18
N SER A 432 13.65 28.55 15.02
CA SER A 432 12.42 27.74 15.08
C SER A 432 11.32 28.46 14.30
N PRO A 433 10.24 27.76 13.91
CA PRO A 433 9.07 28.37 13.29
C PRO A 433 8.55 29.57 14.09
N ILE A 434 8.11 30.60 13.37
CA ILE A 434 7.66 31.88 13.92
C ILE A 434 6.15 31.83 14.12
N VAL A 435 5.68 32.29 15.28
CA VAL A 435 4.24 32.44 15.58
C VAL A 435 3.88 33.91 15.44
N TYR A 436 2.86 34.21 14.62
CA TYR A 436 2.35 35.56 14.43
C TYR A 436 1.08 35.79 15.24
N ALA A 437 0.75 37.05 15.49
CA ALA A 437 -0.47 37.44 16.19
C ALA A 437 -1.63 37.67 15.22
N ASP A 438 -2.86 37.48 15.70
CA ASP A 438 -4.06 37.86 14.95
C ASP A 438 -4.28 39.37 14.93
N GLY A 439 -5.21 39.80 14.06
CA GLY A 439 -5.63 41.20 13.95
C GLY A 439 -4.64 42.06 13.18
N MET A 440 -3.94 41.47 12.20
CA MET A 440 -3.07 42.20 11.29
C MET A 440 -3.85 43.25 10.49
N THR A 441 -3.16 44.31 10.08
CA THR A 441 -3.69 45.39 9.25
C THR A 441 -2.77 45.61 8.07
N SER A 442 -3.23 46.31 7.03
CA SER A 442 -2.38 46.66 5.89
C SER A 442 -1.14 47.50 6.25
N ALA A 443 -1.03 48.01 7.48
CA ALA A 443 0.13 48.77 7.96
C ALA A 443 1.20 47.90 8.64
N ASN A 444 0.87 46.66 9.06
CA ASN A 444 1.76 45.81 9.87
C ASN A 444 1.73 44.33 9.50
N ASN A 445 1.19 43.97 8.33
CA ASN A 445 1.08 42.58 7.90
C ASN A 445 2.22 42.10 6.98
N GLN A 446 3.26 42.91 6.79
CA GLN A 446 4.34 42.65 5.83
C GLN A 446 5.66 42.32 6.54
N PHE A 447 6.28 41.21 6.16
CA PHE A 447 7.51 40.68 6.74
C PHE A 447 8.50 40.27 5.65
N PHE A 448 9.80 40.39 5.94
CA PHE A 448 10.88 40.01 5.03
C PHE A 448 11.93 39.21 5.78
N TYR A 449 12.22 38.01 5.32
CA TYR A 449 13.23 37.14 5.93
C TYR A 449 14.32 36.77 4.93
N THR A 450 15.53 36.58 5.44
CA THR A 450 16.63 35.95 4.73
C THR A 450 16.98 34.64 5.43
N ILE A 451 17.03 33.55 4.67
CA ILE A 451 17.44 32.23 5.14
C ILE A 451 18.81 31.95 4.51
N THR A 452 19.81 31.64 5.33
CA THR A 452 21.17 31.29 4.85
C THR A 452 21.26 29.80 4.64
N LEU A 453 21.80 29.39 3.50
CA LEU A 453 21.90 28.00 3.07
C LEU A 453 23.38 27.61 2.97
N ASN A 454 23.67 26.35 3.25
CA ASN A 454 24.93 25.68 2.91
C ASN A 454 25.00 25.42 1.40
N ASP A 455 26.21 25.30 0.89
CA ASP A 455 26.46 24.82 -0.46
C ASP A 455 26.16 23.32 -0.54
N PHE A 456 25.80 22.85 -1.73
CA PHE A 456 25.51 21.45 -2.03
C PHE A 456 24.48 20.75 -1.12
N ASP A 457 23.53 21.48 -0.52
CA ASP A 457 22.64 20.98 0.52
C ASP A 457 21.17 20.91 0.05
N CYS A 458 20.39 20.08 0.73
CA CYS A 458 19.02 19.76 0.38
C CYS A 458 18.02 20.47 1.30
N TYR A 459 17.02 21.14 0.74
CA TYR A 459 16.07 21.95 1.51
C TYR A 459 14.62 21.67 1.15
N SER A 460 13.76 21.70 2.17
CA SER A 460 12.31 21.72 2.03
C SER A 460 11.74 23.02 2.58
N ILE A 461 10.80 23.61 1.84
CA ILE A 461 10.01 24.76 2.25
C ILE A 461 8.63 24.24 2.61
N VAL A 462 8.18 24.53 3.82
CA VAL A 462 6.84 24.20 4.29
C VAL A 462 6.14 25.48 4.71
N PHE A 463 4.92 25.68 4.19
CA PHE A 463 4.01 26.74 4.60
C PHE A 463 2.67 26.10 4.94
N GLU A 464 2.16 26.33 6.14
CA GLU A 464 0.94 25.71 6.65
C GLU A 464 -0.02 26.78 7.16
N ASP A 465 -1.30 26.50 6.93
CA ASP A 465 -2.43 27.19 7.53
C ASP A 465 -3.30 26.14 8.25
N SER A 466 -3.38 26.26 9.57
CA SER A 466 -4.10 25.30 10.42
C SER A 466 -5.61 25.28 10.22
N TYR A 467 -6.21 26.35 9.68
CA TYR A 467 -7.66 26.46 9.49
C TYR A 467 -8.10 26.10 8.07
N GLY A 468 -7.19 26.24 7.10
CA GLY A 468 -7.32 25.72 5.75
C GLY A 468 -8.09 26.60 4.79
N ASP A 469 -8.38 27.84 5.15
CA ASP A 469 -8.94 28.87 4.30
C ASP A 469 -7.88 29.72 3.58
N GLY A 470 -6.60 29.47 3.86
CA GLY A 470 -5.47 30.16 3.27
C GLY A 470 -5.37 31.62 3.74
N LEU A 471 -4.71 32.46 2.95
CA LEU A 471 -4.53 33.88 3.29
C LEU A 471 -5.65 34.75 2.69
N ASP A 472 -6.90 34.31 2.77
CA ASP A 472 -8.01 34.84 1.96
C ASP A 472 -8.53 36.23 2.38
N GLY A 473 -8.13 36.72 3.55
CA GLY A 473 -8.54 38.03 4.08
C GLY A 473 -9.95 38.04 4.69
N ASN A 474 -10.46 36.89 5.14
CA ASN A 474 -11.77 36.73 5.77
C ASN A 474 -12.09 37.83 6.80
N GLY A 475 -13.35 38.28 6.80
CA GLY A 475 -13.82 39.37 7.68
C GLY A 475 -13.47 40.79 7.21
N GLY A 476 -13.06 40.96 5.94
CA GLY A 476 -12.72 42.27 5.35
C GLY A 476 -11.29 42.73 5.67
N GLY A 477 -10.42 41.78 6.01
CA GLY A 477 -8.98 41.98 6.20
C GLY A 477 -8.22 42.13 4.88
N PRO A 478 -6.90 42.39 4.95
CA PRO A 478 -6.04 42.31 3.79
C PRO A 478 -5.98 40.85 3.30
N VAL A 479 -5.97 40.66 1.99
CA VAL A 479 -5.61 39.37 1.39
C VAL A 479 -4.10 39.22 1.50
N GLY A 480 -3.63 38.09 2.03
CA GLY A 480 -2.21 37.81 2.20
C GLY A 480 -1.60 37.06 1.01
N SER A 481 -0.27 37.00 1.02
CA SER A 481 0.54 36.26 0.05
C SER A 481 1.90 35.92 0.63
N PHE A 482 2.59 34.97 0.03
CA PHE A 482 3.99 34.70 0.35
C PHE A 482 4.79 34.36 -0.91
N SER A 483 6.09 34.65 -0.88
CA SER A 483 7.01 34.38 -1.98
C SER A 483 8.40 34.06 -1.46
N PHE A 484 8.79 32.78 -1.57
CA PHE A 484 10.17 32.34 -1.43
C PHE A 484 10.89 32.51 -2.75
N THR A 485 12.03 33.22 -2.75
CA THR A 485 12.76 33.59 -3.97
C THR A 485 14.26 33.41 -3.78
N ASP A 486 14.93 33.05 -4.88
CA ASP A 486 16.38 33.15 -4.95
C ASP A 486 16.76 34.62 -5.20
N PRO A 487 17.43 35.28 -4.24
CA PRO A 487 17.78 36.70 -4.36
C PRO A 487 18.77 36.97 -5.50
N THR A 488 19.47 35.95 -6.01
CA THR A 488 20.46 36.11 -7.09
C THR A 488 19.79 36.17 -8.47
N THR A 489 18.80 35.30 -8.71
CA THR A 489 18.09 35.19 -10.01
C THR A 489 16.71 35.83 -10.01
N SER A 490 16.17 36.16 -8.83
CA SER A 490 14.76 36.52 -8.61
C SER A 490 13.77 35.44 -9.03
N ALA A 491 14.22 34.18 -9.20
CA ALA A 491 13.34 33.07 -9.50
C ALA A 491 12.50 32.68 -8.26
N PRO A 492 11.18 32.47 -8.41
CA PRO A 492 10.35 31.96 -7.32
C PRO A 492 10.63 30.47 -7.06
N LEU A 493 10.78 30.10 -5.80
CA LEU A 493 10.87 28.70 -5.33
C LEU A 493 9.51 28.18 -4.88
N LEU A 494 8.75 29.00 -4.16
CA LEU A 494 7.38 28.71 -3.74
C LEU A 494 6.61 30.02 -3.55
N ILE A 495 5.42 30.10 -4.11
CA ILE A 495 4.55 31.28 -4.03
C ILE A 495 3.11 30.87 -3.70
N GLY A 496 2.40 31.72 -2.97
CA GLY A 496 0.99 31.53 -2.66
C GLY A 496 0.28 32.86 -2.43
N SER A 497 -1.02 32.92 -2.72
CA SER A 497 -1.82 34.12 -2.42
C SER A 497 -3.29 33.78 -2.18
N GLY A 498 -3.91 34.50 -1.24
CA GLY A 498 -5.33 34.37 -0.94
C GLY A 498 -5.73 32.97 -0.49
N GLY A 499 -7.03 32.67 -0.62
CA GLY A 499 -7.58 31.36 -0.23
C GLY A 499 -7.25 30.19 -1.14
N SER A 500 -6.48 30.42 -2.21
CA SER A 500 -5.99 29.33 -3.07
C SER A 500 -4.93 28.45 -2.39
N ILE A 501 -4.34 28.95 -1.30
CA ILE A 501 -3.35 28.23 -0.49
C ILE A 501 -3.99 27.05 0.26
N GLY A 502 -5.28 27.16 0.64
CA GLY A 502 -5.93 26.16 1.48
C GLY A 502 -5.15 25.94 2.77
N SER A 503 -4.93 24.67 3.15
CA SER A 503 -4.18 24.30 4.37
C SER A 503 -2.66 24.46 4.27
N GLY A 504 -2.12 24.87 3.13
CA GLY A 504 -0.69 25.07 2.98
C GLY A 504 -0.12 24.68 1.62
N SER A 505 1.20 24.80 1.50
CA SER A 505 1.96 24.43 0.30
C SER A 505 3.40 24.10 0.68
N SER A 506 4.05 23.25 -0.11
CA SER A 506 5.45 22.89 0.07
C SER A 506 6.22 22.84 -1.24
N ALA A 507 7.53 23.02 -1.15
CA ALA A 507 8.48 22.85 -2.24
C ALA A 507 9.76 22.21 -1.70
N ALA A 508 10.52 21.53 -2.55
CA ALA A 508 11.88 21.09 -2.23
C ALA A 508 12.82 21.60 -3.31
N PHE A 509 14.05 21.93 -2.90
CA PHE A 509 15.11 22.40 -3.79
C PHE A 509 16.46 22.04 -3.16
N PHE A 510 17.52 22.07 -3.95
CA PHE A 510 18.87 21.84 -3.44
C PHE A 510 19.82 22.91 -3.97
N THR A 511 20.84 23.24 -3.20
CA THR A 511 21.89 24.17 -3.61
C THR A 511 23.00 23.42 -4.36
N ILE A 512 23.71 24.12 -5.24
CA ILE A 512 24.92 23.62 -5.91
C ILE A 512 26.10 24.53 -5.55
N ASN A 513 27.32 23.99 -5.55
CA ASN A 513 28.54 24.73 -5.32
C ASN A 513 28.72 25.89 -6.31
N ALA A 514 29.22 27.02 -5.79
CA ALA A 514 29.30 28.27 -6.53
C ALA A 514 30.36 28.28 -7.66
N THR A 515 31.14 27.20 -7.83
CA THR A 515 32.33 27.12 -8.71
C THR A 515 32.05 26.77 -10.18
N GLY A 516 30.82 26.93 -10.67
CA GLY A 516 30.56 27.22 -12.09
C GLY A 516 29.89 26.11 -12.91
N GLY A 517 29.33 25.07 -12.29
CA GLY A 517 28.42 24.14 -12.97
C GLY A 517 27.07 24.79 -13.29
N SER A 518 26.40 24.35 -14.36
CA SER A 518 25.02 24.75 -14.69
C SER A 518 23.97 23.80 -14.10
N ASN A 519 24.41 22.70 -13.45
CA ASN A 519 23.58 21.71 -12.79
C ASN A 519 24.40 20.82 -11.82
N ALA A 520 23.72 20.00 -11.00
CA ALA A 520 24.34 19.07 -10.04
C ALA A 520 25.45 18.20 -10.67
N THR A 521 25.18 17.66 -11.86
CA THR A 521 26.09 16.75 -12.57
C THR A 521 27.38 17.40 -13.06
N THR A 522 27.39 18.72 -13.27
CA THR A 522 28.58 19.46 -13.75
C THR A 522 29.40 20.06 -12.63
N ASP A 523 28.82 20.13 -11.43
CA ASP A 523 29.38 20.79 -10.27
C ASP A 523 30.02 19.81 -9.26
N LEU A 524 29.55 18.56 -9.26
CA LEU A 524 30.26 17.44 -8.63
C LEU A 524 31.57 17.16 -9.39
N THR A 525 32.69 17.60 -8.84
CA THR A 525 34.03 17.20 -9.28
C THR A 525 34.59 16.17 -8.32
N GLU A 526 35.49 15.29 -8.78
CA GLU A 526 36.30 14.35 -7.96
C GLU A 526 37.19 15.06 -6.90
N THR A 527 37.02 16.36 -6.70
CA THR A 527 37.80 17.18 -5.76
C THR A 527 36.96 18.05 -4.84
N THR A 528 35.63 18.05 -4.99
CA THR A 528 34.72 18.80 -4.12
C THR A 528 34.45 17.97 -2.87
N ASP A 529 34.57 18.58 -1.70
CA ASP A 529 34.44 17.99 -0.36
C ASP A 529 33.81 19.07 0.53
N SER A 530 32.47 19.05 0.62
CA SER A 530 31.66 20.15 1.14
C SER A 530 31.68 20.24 2.68
N ASP A 531 31.80 19.10 3.36
CA ASP A 531 31.96 19.06 4.83
C ASP A 531 33.43 18.99 5.29
N ASN A 532 34.36 18.86 4.35
CA ASN A 532 35.81 18.85 4.54
C ASN A 532 36.26 17.68 5.43
N ASP A 533 35.63 16.51 5.27
CA ASP A 533 35.94 15.29 6.02
C ASP A 533 37.00 14.39 5.33
N GLY A 534 37.35 14.72 4.09
CA GLY A 534 38.36 14.02 3.29
C GLY A 534 37.80 12.97 2.33
N VAL A 535 36.47 12.85 2.21
CA VAL A 535 35.77 12.11 1.15
C VAL A 535 35.17 13.13 0.17
N THR A 536 35.05 12.78 -1.11
CA THR A 536 34.47 13.71 -2.09
C THR A 536 32.95 13.57 -2.12
N ASP A 537 32.23 14.66 -2.36
CA ASP A 537 30.76 14.65 -2.45
C ASP A 537 30.24 13.59 -3.45
N LEU A 538 30.99 13.39 -4.56
CA LEU A 538 30.67 12.38 -5.56
C LEU A 538 30.86 10.95 -5.02
N ASP A 539 31.95 10.68 -4.30
CA ASP A 539 32.18 9.39 -3.66
C ASP A 539 31.11 9.10 -2.59
N GLU A 540 30.71 10.10 -1.82
CA GLU A 540 29.66 9.98 -0.80
C GLU A 540 28.30 9.64 -1.38
N LEU A 541 27.84 10.38 -2.40
CA LEU A 541 26.59 10.06 -3.10
C LEU A 541 26.63 8.67 -3.74
N ASN A 542 27.77 8.28 -4.32
CA ASN A 542 27.95 6.96 -4.89
C ASN A 542 27.96 5.86 -3.82
N LEU A 543 28.36 6.16 -2.58
CA LEU A 543 28.46 5.20 -1.49
C LEU A 543 27.30 5.30 -0.49
N GLY A 544 26.28 6.12 -0.79
CA GLY A 544 25.06 6.22 -0.01
C GLY A 544 25.24 6.99 1.29
N SER A 545 26.07 8.04 1.29
CA SER A 545 26.31 8.90 2.45
C SER A 545 26.04 10.38 2.14
N ASN A 546 25.99 11.22 3.19
CA ASN A 546 25.54 12.61 3.07
C ASN A 546 26.73 13.57 2.90
N PRO A 547 26.86 14.27 1.75
CA PRO A 547 27.99 15.16 1.46
C PRO A 547 28.19 16.39 2.35
N ASN A 548 27.25 16.67 3.26
CA ASN A 548 27.32 17.82 4.17
C ASN A 548 27.31 17.44 5.65
N ASP A 549 27.40 16.15 5.97
CA ASP A 549 27.51 15.69 7.35
C ASP A 549 28.80 14.91 7.55
N PRO A 550 29.81 15.49 8.24
CA PRO A 550 31.11 14.84 8.42
C PRO A 550 31.05 13.59 9.31
N ASN A 551 29.88 13.29 9.89
CA ASN A 551 29.62 12.05 10.62
C ASN A 551 28.94 10.98 9.76
N SER A 552 28.45 11.35 8.58
CA SER A 552 27.84 10.49 7.57
C SER A 552 28.91 10.00 6.59
N GLN A 553 29.96 9.38 7.12
CA GLN A 553 31.02 8.83 6.27
C GLN A 553 30.54 7.55 5.58
N PRO A 554 30.92 7.32 4.30
CA PRO A 554 30.77 6.02 3.68
C PRO A 554 31.38 4.97 4.60
N THR A 555 30.57 3.99 4.99
CA THR A 555 31.10 2.91 5.81
C THR A 555 32.19 2.19 5.02
N THR A 556 33.46 2.35 5.42
CA THR A 556 34.57 1.53 4.94
C THR A 556 34.39 0.13 5.53
N SER A 557 33.37 -0.59 5.08
CA SER A 557 32.97 -1.85 5.69
C SER A 557 33.88 -2.97 5.21
N ILE A 558 35.08 -3.02 5.77
CA ILE A 558 35.88 -4.24 5.81
C ILE A 558 35.09 -5.35 6.54
N SER A 559 34.12 -4.98 7.39
CA SER A 559 33.17 -5.86 8.06
C SER A 559 32.26 -6.64 7.11
N ASP A 560 31.77 -6.04 6.03
CA ASP A 560 30.85 -6.76 5.11
C ASP A 560 31.61 -7.74 4.23
N LEU A 561 32.82 -7.39 3.77
CA LEU A 561 33.71 -8.33 3.09
C LEU A 561 34.04 -9.53 3.99
N ALA A 562 34.22 -9.29 5.29
CA ALA A 562 34.50 -10.34 6.26
C ALA A 562 33.33 -11.32 6.42
N ASN A 563 32.08 -10.90 6.20
CA ASN A 563 30.91 -11.80 6.20
C ASN A 563 30.96 -12.81 5.04
N LEU A 564 31.57 -12.46 3.91
CA LEU A 564 31.88 -13.40 2.82
C LEU A 564 33.24 -14.09 2.97
N GLY A 565 33.94 -13.85 4.08
CA GLY A 565 35.29 -14.35 4.34
C GLY A 565 36.33 -13.81 3.35
N VAL A 566 36.14 -12.55 2.94
CA VAL A 566 37.02 -11.81 2.03
C VAL A 566 37.77 -10.74 2.82
N SER A 567 39.06 -10.58 2.51
CA SER A 567 39.92 -9.56 3.11
C SER A 567 40.78 -8.88 2.05
N ILE A 568 41.08 -7.60 2.28
CA ILE A 568 41.93 -6.78 1.41
C ILE A 568 43.08 -6.15 2.19
N TYR A 569 44.30 -6.22 1.65
CA TYR A 569 45.48 -5.63 2.29
C TYR A 569 46.65 -5.40 1.31
N PRO A 570 47.56 -4.45 1.57
CA PRO A 570 47.34 -3.32 2.47
C PRO A 570 46.23 -2.42 1.91
N ASN A 571 45.43 -1.87 2.83
CA ASN A 571 44.45 -0.85 2.52
C ASN A 571 44.50 0.16 3.68
N PRO A 572 45.00 1.39 3.48
CA PRO A 572 45.31 2.03 2.18
C PRO A 572 46.54 1.44 1.45
N SER A 573 46.64 1.65 0.13
CA SER A 573 47.70 1.11 -0.74
C SER A 573 48.32 2.16 -1.66
N THR A 574 49.56 1.95 -2.09
CA THR A 574 50.23 2.76 -3.13
C THR A 574 50.00 2.24 -4.56
N GLY A 575 49.14 1.22 -4.73
CA GLY A 575 48.77 0.68 -6.03
C GLY A 575 48.79 -0.84 -6.15
N ILE A 576 49.25 -1.59 -5.15
CA ILE A 576 49.13 -3.06 -5.15
C ILE A 576 48.32 -3.49 -3.94
N VAL A 577 47.20 -4.18 -4.19
CA VAL A 577 46.29 -4.67 -3.15
C VAL A 577 46.16 -6.17 -3.30
N TYR A 578 46.16 -6.90 -2.20
CA TYR A 578 45.90 -8.34 -2.17
C TYR A 578 44.47 -8.56 -1.74
N LEU A 579 43.78 -9.40 -2.50
CA LEU A 579 42.43 -9.88 -2.23
C LEU A 579 42.52 -11.35 -1.81
N GLU A 580 42.12 -11.65 -0.59
CA GLU A 580 42.11 -13.01 -0.05
C GLU A 580 40.69 -13.45 0.28
N SER A 581 40.28 -14.61 -0.24
CA SER A 581 38.93 -15.15 -0.07
C SER A 581 38.95 -16.62 0.37
N VAL A 582 38.16 -16.97 1.38
CA VAL A 582 38.00 -18.36 1.87
C VAL A 582 37.18 -19.24 0.92
N SER A 583 36.29 -18.63 0.13
CA SER A 583 35.41 -19.30 -0.84
C SER A 583 35.65 -18.76 -2.26
N ARG A 584 35.05 -19.39 -3.29
CA ARG A 584 35.18 -18.85 -4.66
C ARG A 584 34.18 -17.71 -4.82
N VAL A 585 34.70 -16.52 -5.07
CA VAL A 585 33.91 -15.30 -5.30
C VAL A 585 34.30 -14.66 -6.63
N ASN A 586 33.35 -13.95 -7.24
CA ASN A 586 33.62 -13.03 -8.33
C ASN A 586 33.82 -11.64 -7.75
N TYR A 587 34.69 -10.84 -8.33
CA TYR A 587 34.91 -9.47 -7.90
C TYR A 587 35.02 -8.51 -9.09
N ARG A 588 34.68 -7.25 -8.83
CA ARG A 588 34.98 -6.11 -9.68
C ARG A 588 35.48 -4.96 -8.81
N VAL A 589 36.54 -4.31 -9.26
CA VAL A 589 37.01 -3.03 -8.74
C VAL A 589 36.56 -1.96 -9.72
N ILE A 590 35.77 -1.03 -9.24
CA ILE A 590 35.23 0.09 -10.01
C ILE A 590 35.78 1.41 -9.44
N ASP A 591 36.00 2.38 -10.32
CA ASP A 591 36.24 3.77 -9.90
C ASP A 591 34.93 4.47 -9.55
N ALA A 592 35.03 5.71 -9.07
CA ALA A 592 33.89 6.57 -8.69
C ALA A 592 32.88 6.80 -9.83
N LEU A 593 33.30 6.63 -11.10
CA LEU A 593 32.42 6.79 -12.27
C LEU A 593 31.78 5.46 -12.70
N GLY A 594 31.89 4.41 -11.88
CA GLY A 594 31.37 3.08 -12.16
C GLY A 594 32.15 2.32 -13.23
N LYS A 595 33.28 2.85 -13.70
CA LYS A 595 34.10 2.18 -14.71
C LYS A 595 34.90 1.06 -14.04
N ILE A 596 34.79 -0.13 -14.62
CA ILE A 596 35.51 -1.32 -14.17
C ILE A 596 37.01 -1.14 -14.45
N ILE A 597 37.79 -1.02 -13.39
CA ILE A 597 39.24 -0.98 -13.41
C ILE A 597 39.80 -2.39 -13.58
N THR A 598 39.27 -3.34 -12.82
CA THR A 598 39.61 -4.75 -12.94
C THR A 598 38.47 -5.63 -12.43
N SER A 599 38.34 -6.84 -12.97
CA SER A 599 37.38 -7.83 -12.48
C SER A 599 37.93 -9.24 -12.65
N GLY A 600 37.28 -10.20 -12.01
CA GLY A 600 37.61 -11.61 -12.18
C GLY A 600 37.03 -12.45 -11.06
N SER A 601 37.61 -13.62 -10.84
CA SER A 601 37.29 -14.48 -9.70
C SER A 601 38.52 -14.76 -8.85
N VAL A 602 38.28 -15.10 -7.59
CA VAL A 602 39.30 -15.48 -6.61
C VAL A 602 38.81 -16.56 -5.66
N LYS A 603 39.71 -17.48 -5.30
CA LYS A 603 39.62 -18.40 -4.15
C LYS A 603 41.06 -18.55 -3.62
N GLY A 604 41.30 -18.20 -2.36
CA GLY A 604 42.65 -17.97 -1.83
C GLY A 604 43.11 -16.53 -2.09
N ASN A 605 44.41 -16.30 -2.28
CA ASN A 605 44.99 -14.96 -2.44
C ASN A 605 45.18 -14.57 -3.92
N LYS A 606 44.87 -13.33 -4.27
CA LYS A 606 45.09 -12.72 -5.59
C LYS A 606 45.60 -11.29 -5.48
N SER A 607 46.66 -10.97 -6.21
CA SER A 607 47.12 -9.58 -6.33
C SER A 607 46.30 -8.80 -7.36
N LEU A 608 45.84 -7.62 -6.96
CA LEU A 608 45.21 -6.61 -7.79
C LEU A 608 46.22 -5.47 -8.02
N ASN A 609 46.62 -5.26 -9.27
CA ASN A 609 47.51 -4.18 -9.63
C ASN A 609 46.70 -2.95 -10.07
N LEU A 610 46.63 -1.97 -9.17
CA LEU A 610 45.98 -0.68 -9.34
C LEU A 610 47.03 0.45 -9.45
N SER A 611 48.30 0.14 -9.76
CA SER A 611 49.38 1.13 -9.80
C SER A 611 49.20 2.16 -10.91
N SER A 612 48.37 1.88 -11.92
CA SER A 612 47.97 2.83 -12.96
C SER A 612 46.73 3.66 -12.60
N ALA A 613 46.02 3.31 -11.53
CA ALA A 613 44.82 4.02 -11.08
C ALA A 613 45.21 5.33 -10.38
N ALA A 614 44.38 6.37 -10.45
CA ALA A 614 44.64 7.64 -9.74
C ALA A 614 44.60 7.45 -8.20
N SER A 615 45.16 8.40 -7.46
CA SER A 615 44.88 8.49 -6.02
C SER A 615 43.38 8.71 -5.83
N GLY A 616 42.76 7.99 -4.88
CA GLY A 616 41.31 8.03 -4.68
C GLY A 616 40.76 6.74 -4.09
N LEU A 617 39.45 6.71 -3.89
CA LEU A 617 38.70 5.55 -3.42
C LEU A 617 38.24 4.70 -4.61
N TYR A 618 38.20 3.39 -4.41
CA TYR A 618 37.72 2.42 -5.38
C TYR A 618 36.81 1.42 -4.68
N THR A 619 35.70 1.08 -5.31
CA THR A 619 34.78 0.08 -4.76
C THR A 619 35.16 -1.30 -5.24
N LEU A 620 35.45 -2.20 -4.30
CA LEU A 620 35.54 -3.64 -4.54
C LEU A 620 34.15 -4.23 -4.28
N SER A 621 33.45 -4.62 -5.33
CA SER A 621 32.21 -5.42 -5.24
C SER A 621 32.55 -6.89 -5.42
N VAL A 622 32.02 -7.73 -4.54
CA VAL A 622 32.26 -9.17 -4.47
C VAL A 622 30.92 -9.89 -4.49
N VAL A 623 30.82 -10.97 -5.27
CA VAL A 623 29.64 -11.82 -5.35
C VAL A 623 30.05 -13.27 -5.09
N ASP A 624 29.43 -13.93 -4.11
CA ASP A 624 29.67 -15.35 -3.84
C ASP A 624 28.93 -16.27 -4.84
N ALA A 625 29.08 -17.59 -4.66
CA ALA A 625 28.43 -18.57 -5.54
C ALA A 625 26.91 -18.68 -5.33
N SER A 626 26.39 -18.14 -4.23
CA SER A 626 24.97 -18.10 -3.87
C SER A 626 24.30 -16.80 -4.32
N GLY A 627 25.07 -15.84 -4.86
CA GLY A 627 24.57 -14.55 -5.31
C GLY A 627 24.66 -13.44 -4.26
N ASN A 628 25.18 -13.72 -3.06
CA ASN A 628 25.33 -12.71 -2.02
C ASN A 628 26.38 -11.69 -2.44
N VAL A 629 26.01 -10.42 -2.43
CA VAL A 629 26.89 -9.31 -2.78
C VAL A 629 27.43 -8.67 -1.50
N SER A 630 28.71 -8.36 -1.49
CA SER A 630 29.34 -7.52 -0.48
C SER A 630 30.29 -6.54 -1.15
N SER A 631 30.40 -5.34 -0.60
CA SER A 631 31.30 -4.31 -1.07
C SER A 631 32.34 -3.96 0.00
N GLY A 632 33.50 -3.50 -0.44
CA GLY A 632 34.46 -2.84 0.44
C GLY A 632 35.29 -1.83 -0.33
N ILE A 633 35.96 -0.94 0.40
CA ILE A 633 36.65 0.21 -0.18
C ILE A 633 38.14 -0.09 -0.29
N ILE A 634 38.74 0.24 -1.43
CA ILE A 634 40.19 0.26 -1.65
C ILE A 634 40.63 1.72 -1.78
N GLN A 635 41.45 2.20 -0.85
CA GLN A 635 42.03 3.53 -0.90
C GLN A 635 43.43 3.48 -1.54
N ILE A 636 43.62 4.22 -2.64
CA ILE A 636 44.93 4.42 -3.28
C ILE A 636 45.51 5.77 -2.88
N MET A 637 46.62 5.76 -2.15
CA MET A 637 47.37 6.95 -1.73
C MET A 637 48.70 7.00 -2.49
N LYS A 638 48.79 7.84 -3.53
CA LYS A 638 50.06 8.14 -4.23
C LYS A 638 50.61 9.49 -3.85
#